data_AF-A0A8T1ZVY5-F1
#
_entry.id   AF-A0A8T1ZVY5-F1
#
_cell.length_a   1.000
_cell.length_b   1.000
_cell.length_c   1.000
_cell.angle_alpha   90.00
_cell.angle_beta   90.00
_cell.angle_gamma   90.00
#
_symmetry.space_group_name_H-M   'P 1'
#
loop_
_entity.id
_entity.type
_entity.pdbx_description
1 polymer ?
#
loop_
_entity_poly.entity_id
_entity_poly.type
_entity_poly.pdbx_seq_one_letter_code
_entity_poly.pdbx_strand_id
1 'polypeptide(L)'
;MAILHLSLPLIVSFLRPHASPRFFLLPRSLSHSPFLSRRRFHRTSAVSSAAVHHQSYRKPDDDVTRAASVPTFQQAIQRLQEYWASVGCAVMQPSNTEVGAGTMNPCTFLRVLGPEPWNVAYVEPSIRPDDSRYGENPNRLQRHTQFQVILKPDPGNSQQLFINSLSALGIDVTAHDIRFVEDNWESPVLGAWGLGWEIWMDGMEITQFTYFQQAGSLPLSPVSVEITYGLERIIMLLQEVDHFKKILYADGITYGELFLENEKEMSSYYLEHASVDRLQKHFDYFDEEARSLLALGLPIPAYDQLLKTSHAFNILDARGFIGVTERARYFGRMRSLARQCAQLWLATRESLGHPLGVVSEPVPPVCHRAALEKVAEKVPEDPRSFIIEIGTEEMPPQDVINASEQLRVLVLELLENQRLRHGAVKAFGTPRRLVVLVDAMSSKQLEEEVEVRGPPASKAFDDQGNPTKAADGFSRRYGVPLEKLYRKVSGKTEYVHARVTEPARLALEVLSEDLPGILAKISFPKSMRWNSSVMFSRPIRWVMALHGDLVVPFSFAGISSGNVSCGLRNTASASLFIQNAESYEDAMRNSGINIEIEERKKIILEKSNALAKSVNGRLVVPQNLLNEVANLVEAPVPLIGKFKESFLELPEELLTIVMQKHQKYFSIIDESGQLLPYFIAVANGAINEDVVKKGNEAVLRARYEDAKFFYEVDTRKRFSEFRDQLQGILFHEKLGTMLDKMNRLKKMVSKLCLALEIDEDLLPVVEDAASLAMSDLATAVVTEFTALSGIMARHYALRDGYSEQIAEALLEITLPRFSGDVIPKTDAGMVLAIADRLDSLVGLFAAGCQPSSTNDPFGLRRISYGLVQILVEKDKNVNFKRALELAASVQPTKVEANTVEDVYQFVTRRLEQLLVDNGVSPEVVRSVLAERGNNPCLAARTAYKMEKLSKGEIFPKIVEAYSRPTRIVRGKDVGVGVEVDENAFETSQERALWSTYTSIKDRIHTGIEIEEFTEVSMQLVEPLEDFFNNVFVMVEEERVRKNRLALLNNIANLPTGVIDLSFLPGF
;
A
#
# COMPACT_ATOMS: atom_id res chain seq x y z
N MET A 1 -27.23 35.38 -3.20
CA MET A 1 -27.23 36.73 -2.57
C MET A 1 -25.82 36.99 -2.07
N ALA A 2 -25.08 38.06 -2.34
CA ALA A 2 -25.23 39.28 -3.15
C ALA A 2 -23.78 39.68 -3.58
N ILE A 3 -23.51 39.88 -4.87
CA ILE A 3 -23.37 41.17 -5.59
C ILE A 3 -22.20 42.04 -5.11
N LEU A 4 -21.22 42.27 -6.00
CA LEU A 4 -20.79 43.62 -6.39
C LEU A 4 -20.04 43.63 -7.73
N HIS A 5 -20.64 44.32 -8.69
CA HIS A 5 -20.13 44.76 -9.98
C HIS A 5 -19.23 45.99 -9.83
N LEU A 6 -18.31 46.20 -10.78
CA LEU A 6 -18.00 47.52 -11.33
C LEU A 6 -17.33 47.40 -12.71
N SER A 7 -17.56 48.41 -13.53
CA SER A 7 -17.61 48.41 -14.99
C SER A 7 -16.69 49.48 -15.60
N LEU A 8 -16.02 49.14 -16.73
CA LEU A 8 -15.70 49.92 -17.96
C LEU A 8 -15.13 51.37 -17.88
N PRO A 9 -14.26 51.78 -18.83
CA PRO A 9 -14.79 52.34 -20.09
C PRO A 9 -14.00 52.03 -21.39
N LEU A 10 -14.75 52.15 -22.49
CA LEU A 10 -14.34 52.24 -23.89
C LEU A 10 -13.59 53.54 -24.23
N ILE A 11 -12.62 53.47 -25.16
CA ILE A 11 -12.29 54.57 -26.07
C ILE A 11 -12.27 54.04 -27.51
N VAL A 12 -13.02 54.72 -28.38
CA VAL A 12 -13.10 54.55 -29.83
C VAL A 12 -12.24 55.65 -30.47
N SER A 13 -11.50 55.35 -31.55
CA SER A 13 -11.14 56.36 -32.56
C SER A 13 -11.17 55.77 -33.97
N PHE A 14 -11.92 56.47 -34.82
CA PHE A 14 -12.06 56.33 -36.27
C PHE A 14 -10.80 56.78 -37.02
N LEU A 15 -10.55 56.23 -38.22
CA LEU A 15 -10.34 56.98 -39.47
C LEU A 15 -10.34 56.05 -40.71
N ARG A 16 -10.69 56.65 -41.85
CA ARG A 16 -11.38 56.10 -43.04
C ARG A 16 -10.44 55.70 -44.21
N PRO A 17 -10.99 55.12 -45.31
CA PRO A 17 -10.29 54.45 -46.42
C PRO A 17 -10.08 55.34 -47.67
N HIS A 18 -9.14 54.94 -48.54
CA HIS A 18 -9.00 55.34 -49.95
C HIS A 18 -8.13 54.27 -50.65
N ALA A 19 -8.17 53.98 -51.94
CA ALA A 19 -9.13 54.06 -53.03
C ALA A 19 -8.40 53.36 -54.21
N SER A 20 -9.12 52.59 -55.02
CA SER A 20 -8.60 52.00 -56.27
C SER A 20 -8.42 53.07 -57.38
N PRO A 21 -7.65 52.77 -58.44
CA PRO A 21 -8.26 52.69 -59.79
C PRO A 21 -7.73 51.47 -60.59
N ARG A 22 -8.59 50.68 -61.28
CA ARG A 22 -9.04 50.79 -62.71
C ARG A 22 -7.88 50.65 -63.73
N PHE A 23 -7.92 49.99 -64.90
CA PHE A 23 -8.84 49.15 -65.70
C PHE A 23 -8.04 48.74 -66.98
N PHE A 24 -8.42 47.68 -67.72
CA PHE A 24 -8.42 47.49 -69.20
C PHE A 24 -8.56 45.97 -69.48
N LEU A 25 -9.77 45.45 -69.73
CA LEU A 25 -10.50 45.30 -71.01
C LEU A 25 -10.04 44.11 -71.90
N LEU A 26 -10.97 43.14 -71.98
CA LEU A 26 -11.27 42.04 -72.93
C LEU A 26 -11.08 42.38 -74.44
N PRO A 27 -11.18 41.43 -75.44
CA PRO A 27 -12.13 40.29 -75.48
C PRO A 27 -11.80 38.98 -76.28
N ARG A 28 -12.64 37.94 -76.00
CA ARG A 28 -13.32 36.89 -76.87
C ARG A 28 -12.51 36.18 -77.99
N SER A 29 -12.66 34.87 -78.25
CA SER A 29 -13.93 34.16 -78.57
C SER A 29 -13.81 32.62 -78.74
N LEU A 30 -14.88 31.89 -78.36
CA LEU A 30 -15.55 30.69 -78.98
C LEU A 30 -14.75 29.37 -79.11
N SER A 31 -15.27 28.13 -79.03
CA SER A 31 -16.58 27.44 -78.84
C SER A 31 -16.24 25.92 -78.86
N HIS A 32 -16.76 24.99 -78.05
CA HIS A 32 -18.03 24.25 -78.22
C HIS A 32 -18.12 23.09 -77.19
N SER A 33 -19.34 22.60 -76.98
CA SER A 33 -19.81 21.68 -75.92
C SER A 33 -19.85 20.19 -76.39
N PRO A 34 -20.60 19.25 -75.75
CA PRO A 34 -20.12 18.27 -74.75
C PRO A 34 -20.42 16.80 -75.12
N PHE A 35 -19.91 15.80 -74.37
CA PHE A 35 -20.56 14.48 -74.28
C PHE A 35 -20.32 13.75 -72.94
N LEU A 36 -21.43 13.29 -72.38
CA LEU A 36 -21.57 12.35 -71.27
C LEU A 36 -21.24 10.91 -71.71
N SER A 37 -20.60 10.09 -70.86
CA SER A 37 -21.02 8.69 -70.73
C SER A 37 -20.59 8.06 -69.39
N ARG A 38 -21.59 7.55 -68.67
CA ARG A 38 -21.49 6.57 -67.59
C ARG A 38 -20.76 5.31 -68.08
N ARG A 39 -19.86 4.73 -67.27
CA ARG A 39 -19.52 3.30 -67.36
C ARG A 39 -19.85 2.58 -66.05
N ARG A 40 -20.79 1.63 -66.19
CA ARG A 40 -21.14 0.58 -65.23
C ARG A 40 -19.96 -0.39 -65.10
N PHE A 41 -19.64 -0.83 -63.89
CA PHE A 41 -18.88 -2.07 -63.67
C PHE A 41 -19.87 -3.22 -63.44
N HIS A 42 -19.70 -4.28 -64.23
CA HIS A 42 -20.51 -5.49 -64.23
C HIS A 42 -20.08 -6.45 -63.11
N ARG A 43 -21.09 -7.04 -62.46
CA ARG A 43 -21.01 -8.32 -61.74
C ARG A 43 -20.69 -9.44 -62.74
N THR A 44 -19.81 -10.36 -62.36
CA THR A 44 -19.76 -11.73 -62.89
C THR A 44 -19.51 -12.72 -61.77
N SER A 45 -20.46 -13.63 -61.60
CA SER A 45 -20.48 -14.79 -60.73
C SER A 45 -19.95 -16.03 -61.46
N ALA A 46 -19.24 -16.89 -60.71
CA ALA A 46 -19.15 -18.36 -60.75
C ALA A 46 -19.13 -19.12 -62.10
N VAL A 47 -18.11 -19.98 -62.28
CA VAL A 47 -18.21 -21.26 -63.00
C VAL A 47 -17.42 -22.34 -62.25
N SER A 48 -18.02 -23.52 -62.19
CA SER A 48 -17.68 -24.76 -61.49
C SER A 48 -16.89 -25.75 -62.38
N SER A 49 -16.08 -26.59 -61.71
CA SER A 49 -15.75 -28.02 -61.96
C SER A 49 -15.22 -28.52 -63.33
N ALA A 50 -14.08 -29.24 -63.34
CA ALA A 50 -13.99 -30.72 -63.33
C ALA A 50 -12.62 -31.31 -63.82
N ALA A 51 -12.41 -32.61 -63.49
CA ALA A 51 -11.36 -33.58 -63.88
C ALA A 51 -10.08 -33.58 -63.00
N VAL A 52 -9.94 -34.41 -61.95
CA VAL A 52 -9.86 -35.89 -61.80
C VAL A 52 -8.63 -36.52 -62.49
N HIS A 53 -7.64 -36.89 -61.68
CA HIS A 53 -6.87 -38.12 -61.87
C HIS A 53 -6.75 -38.87 -60.54
N HIS A 54 -7.30 -40.09 -60.53
CA HIS A 54 -7.23 -41.08 -59.46
C HIS A 54 -5.81 -41.66 -59.32
N GLN A 55 -5.33 -41.76 -58.08
CA GLN A 55 -4.59 -42.92 -57.60
C GLN A 55 -5.03 -43.26 -56.16
N SER A 56 -5.02 -44.54 -55.88
CA SER A 56 -5.88 -45.28 -54.95
C SER A 56 -5.41 -45.36 -53.48
N TYR A 57 -6.41 -45.25 -52.60
CA TYR A 57 -6.65 -45.98 -51.34
C TYR A 57 -5.66 -45.88 -50.15
N ARG A 58 -6.15 -45.22 -49.08
CA ARG A 58 -6.44 -45.84 -47.76
C ARG A 58 -7.51 -45.00 -47.04
N LYS A 59 -8.56 -45.65 -46.52
CA LYS A 59 -9.61 -45.03 -45.69
C LYS A 59 -9.00 -44.48 -44.40
N PRO A 60 -9.36 -43.27 -43.94
CA PRO A 60 -9.40 -42.96 -42.53
C PRO A 60 -10.80 -43.32 -42.00
N ASP A 61 -10.83 -44.09 -40.92
CA ASP A 61 -12.02 -44.24 -40.09
C ASP A 61 -12.41 -42.87 -39.52
N ASP A 62 -13.64 -42.45 -39.80
CA ASP A 62 -14.38 -41.47 -39.01
C ASP A 62 -14.70 -42.11 -37.65
N ASP A 63 -13.90 -41.83 -36.62
CA ASP A 63 -14.36 -41.46 -35.27
C ASP A 63 -13.16 -41.23 -34.33
N VAL A 64 -12.49 -40.10 -34.49
CA VAL A 64 -11.63 -39.54 -33.43
C VAL A 64 -11.90 -38.04 -33.40
N THR A 65 -12.54 -37.59 -32.32
CA THR A 65 -12.64 -36.20 -31.89
C THR A 65 -11.38 -35.41 -32.25
N ARG A 66 -11.50 -34.41 -33.14
CA ARG A 66 -10.41 -33.47 -33.48
C ARG A 66 -9.90 -32.83 -32.18
N ALA A 67 -8.78 -33.30 -31.66
CA ALA A 67 -7.97 -32.53 -30.74
C ALA A 67 -7.59 -31.23 -31.45
N ALA A 68 -7.96 -30.09 -30.89
CA ALA A 68 -7.60 -28.79 -31.45
C ALA A 68 -6.07 -28.69 -31.52
N SER A 69 -5.51 -28.48 -32.70
CA SER A 69 -4.07 -28.21 -32.85
C SER A 69 -3.71 -26.94 -32.07
N VAL A 70 -2.63 -27.00 -31.28
CA VAL A 70 -2.04 -25.85 -30.60
C VAL A 70 -1.88 -24.68 -31.59
N PRO A 71 -2.36 -23.46 -31.28
CA PRO A 71 -2.31 -22.35 -32.24
C PRO A 71 -0.88 -21.85 -32.47
N THR A 72 -0.60 -21.41 -33.69
CA THR A 72 0.54 -20.54 -33.96
C THR A 72 0.34 -19.16 -33.32
N PHE A 73 1.40 -18.37 -33.16
CA PHE A 73 1.30 -17.02 -32.59
C PHE A 73 0.31 -16.14 -33.36
N GLN A 74 0.34 -16.21 -34.69
CA GLN A 74 -0.60 -15.52 -35.56
C GLN A 74 -2.06 -15.98 -35.36
N GLN A 75 -2.29 -17.29 -35.26
CA GLN A 75 -3.62 -17.84 -35.02
C GLN A 75 -4.17 -17.44 -33.65
N ALA A 76 -3.32 -17.36 -32.63
CA ALA A 76 -3.72 -16.91 -31.30
C ALA A 76 -4.21 -15.46 -31.29
N ILE A 77 -3.51 -14.56 -31.99
CA ILE A 77 -3.96 -13.17 -32.20
C ILE A 77 -5.34 -13.16 -32.87
N GLN A 78 -5.52 -13.93 -33.94
CA GLN A 78 -6.80 -13.98 -34.68
C GLN A 78 -7.94 -14.49 -33.79
N ARG A 79 -7.72 -15.57 -33.03
CA ARG A 79 -8.72 -16.13 -32.10
C ARG A 79 -9.13 -15.13 -31.03
N LEU A 80 -8.19 -14.36 -30.47
CA LEU A 80 -8.51 -13.32 -29.49
C LEU A 80 -9.29 -12.16 -30.12
N GLN A 81 -8.90 -11.71 -31.32
CA GLN A 81 -9.66 -10.68 -32.05
C GLN A 81 -11.09 -11.13 -32.33
N GLU A 82 -11.27 -12.37 -32.81
CA GLU A 82 -12.58 -12.97 -33.07
C GLU A 82 -13.42 -13.09 -31.79
N TYR A 83 -12.83 -13.60 -30.71
CA TYR A 83 -13.49 -13.74 -29.42
C TYR A 83 -13.95 -12.40 -28.87
N TRP A 84 -13.06 -11.42 -28.77
CA TRP A 84 -13.41 -10.11 -28.20
C TRP A 84 -14.39 -9.33 -29.09
N ALA A 85 -14.30 -9.47 -30.41
CA ALA A 85 -15.32 -8.95 -31.32
C ALA A 85 -16.69 -9.58 -31.06
N SER A 86 -16.75 -10.89 -30.79
CA SER A 86 -18.00 -11.62 -30.54
C SER A 86 -18.72 -11.17 -29.26
N VAL A 87 -17.99 -10.62 -28.28
CA VAL A 87 -18.55 -10.07 -27.03
C VAL A 87 -18.66 -8.53 -27.05
N GLY A 88 -18.56 -7.91 -28.23
CA GLY A 88 -18.91 -6.50 -28.43
C GLY A 88 -17.75 -5.50 -28.40
N CYS A 89 -16.49 -5.94 -28.48
CA CYS A 89 -15.35 -5.04 -28.63
C CYS A 89 -15.16 -4.61 -30.09
N ALA A 90 -14.82 -3.34 -30.30
CA ALA A 90 -14.26 -2.90 -31.57
C ALA A 90 -12.81 -3.40 -31.70
N VAL A 91 -12.46 -4.04 -32.82
CA VAL A 91 -11.08 -4.49 -33.05
C VAL A 91 -10.28 -3.35 -33.69
N MET A 92 -9.27 -2.84 -32.96
CA MET A 92 -8.42 -1.74 -33.40
C MET A 92 -7.01 -2.22 -33.79
N GLN A 93 -6.22 -1.29 -34.33
CA GLN A 93 -4.85 -1.54 -34.76
C GLN A 93 -3.84 -1.06 -33.73
N PRO A 94 -2.61 -1.58 -33.75
CA PRO A 94 -1.51 -1.07 -32.94
C PRO A 94 -1.27 0.43 -33.13
N SER A 95 -0.64 1.05 -32.14
CA SER A 95 -0.10 2.40 -32.25
C SER A 95 0.91 2.49 -33.39
N ASN A 96 0.94 3.64 -34.08
CA ASN A 96 1.95 3.95 -35.09
C ASN A 96 3.20 4.65 -34.51
N THR A 97 3.28 4.81 -33.19
CA THR A 97 4.46 5.30 -32.46
C THR A 97 4.80 4.33 -31.33
N GLU A 98 6.07 4.33 -30.92
CA GLU A 98 6.59 3.49 -29.84
C GLU A 98 5.86 3.75 -28.53
N VAL A 99 5.35 2.69 -27.92
CA VAL A 99 4.65 2.72 -26.63
C VAL A 99 5.15 1.58 -25.75
N GLY A 100 5.21 1.81 -24.43
CA GLY A 100 5.64 0.78 -23.48
C GLY A 100 4.55 -0.22 -23.07
N ALA A 101 3.30 0.08 -23.40
CA ALA A 101 2.13 -0.76 -23.14
C ALA A 101 0.92 -0.33 -23.98
N GLY A 102 -0.04 -1.23 -24.17
CA GLY A 102 -1.36 -0.99 -24.76
C GLY A 102 -2.12 0.15 -24.11
N THR A 103 -1.90 0.38 -22.81
CA THR A 103 -2.47 1.50 -22.04
C THR A 103 -2.15 2.87 -22.65
N MET A 104 -0.94 3.04 -23.19
CA MET A 104 -0.49 4.32 -23.74
C MET A 104 -1.12 4.64 -25.10
N ASN A 105 -1.64 3.64 -25.82
CA ASN A 105 -2.32 3.87 -27.09
C ASN A 105 -3.51 4.84 -26.88
N PRO A 106 -3.73 5.84 -27.77
CA PRO A 106 -4.87 6.75 -27.69
C PRO A 106 -6.24 6.03 -27.58
N CYS A 107 -6.35 4.82 -28.12
CA CYS A 107 -7.54 3.96 -28.02
C CYS A 107 -7.81 3.46 -26.60
N THR A 108 -6.85 3.54 -25.69
CA THR A 108 -7.04 3.33 -24.24
C THR A 108 -7.01 4.67 -23.50
N PHE A 109 -5.84 5.33 -23.41
CA PHE A 109 -5.65 6.46 -22.49
C PHE A 109 -6.68 7.59 -22.68
N LEU A 110 -6.94 8.01 -23.92
CA LEU A 110 -7.92 9.06 -24.17
C LEU A 110 -9.37 8.54 -24.02
N ARG A 111 -9.62 7.27 -24.33
CA ARG A 111 -10.97 6.69 -24.36
C ARG A 111 -11.49 6.25 -23.00
N VAL A 112 -10.62 5.94 -22.04
CA VAL A 112 -11.04 5.69 -20.65
C VAL A 112 -11.59 6.96 -19.98
N LEU A 113 -11.24 8.15 -20.48
CA LEU A 113 -11.72 9.43 -19.98
C LEU A 113 -13.19 9.71 -20.38
N GLY A 114 -13.93 10.36 -19.49
CA GLY A 114 -15.25 10.91 -19.76
C GLY A 114 -16.38 9.87 -19.69
N PRO A 115 -17.63 10.29 -19.96
CA PRO A 115 -18.81 9.44 -19.74
C PRO A 115 -19.11 8.46 -20.88
N GLU A 116 -18.40 8.55 -22.01
CA GLU A 116 -18.66 7.75 -23.21
C GLU A 116 -18.31 6.27 -22.98
N PRO A 117 -19.18 5.31 -23.38
CA PRO A 117 -18.86 3.89 -23.34
C PRO A 117 -17.79 3.54 -24.38
N TRP A 118 -16.95 2.56 -24.07
CA TRP A 118 -15.86 2.14 -24.96
C TRP A 118 -15.42 0.70 -24.69
N ASN A 119 -15.69 -0.20 -25.63
CA ASN A 119 -15.19 -1.56 -25.61
C ASN A 119 -14.27 -1.76 -26.82
N VAL A 120 -13.00 -2.08 -26.59
CA VAL A 120 -12.00 -2.21 -27.65
C VAL A 120 -11.04 -3.35 -27.38
N ALA A 121 -10.57 -4.01 -28.44
CA ALA A 121 -9.53 -5.04 -28.39
C ALA A 121 -8.50 -4.82 -29.50
N TYR A 122 -7.21 -4.97 -29.24
CA TYR A 122 -6.16 -4.80 -30.25
C TYR A 122 -4.84 -5.43 -29.82
N VAL A 123 -3.95 -5.63 -30.80
CA VAL A 123 -2.55 -6.02 -30.54
C VAL A 123 -1.73 -4.75 -30.33
N GLU A 124 -0.78 -4.76 -29.40
CA GLU A 124 0.16 -3.67 -29.17
C GLU A 124 1.61 -4.19 -29.02
N PRO A 125 2.47 -4.04 -30.04
CA PRO A 125 3.90 -4.23 -29.91
C PRO A 125 4.46 -3.19 -28.94
N SER A 126 4.80 -3.64 -27.73
CA SER A 126 5.19 -2.80 -26.61
C SER A 126 6.71 -2.81 -26.45
N ILE A 127 7.31 -1.62 -26.36
CA ILE A 127 8.76 -1.41 -26.35
C ILE A 127 9.23 -0.94 -24.98
N ARG A 128 10.09 -1.73 -24.36
CA ARG A 128 10.68 -1.54 -23.02
C ARG A 128 12.22 -1.63 -23.12
N PRO A 129 12.92 -0.50 -23.32
CA PRO A 129 14.37 -0.47 -23.48
C PRO A 129 15.18 -1.10 -22.32
N ASP A 130 14.66 -1.05 -21.10
CA ASP A 130 15.23 -1.66 -19.88
C ASP A 130 15.13 -3.20 -19.88
N ASP A 131 14.21 -3.77 -20.66
CA ASP A 131 14.02 -5.21 -20.84
C ASP A 131 14.99 -5.83 -21.86
N SER A 132 15.92 -5.06 -22.44
CA SER A 132 16.93 -5.54 -23.39
C SER A 132 17.82 -6.65 -22.83
N ARG A 133 17.92 -7.79 -23.54
CA ARG A 133 18.76 -8.95 -23.14
C ARG A 133 19.51 -9.63 -24.30
N TYR A 134 19.74 -8.93 -25.41
CA TYR A 134 20.48 -9.43 -26.59
C TYR A 134 19.97 -10.77 -27.17
N GLY A 135 18.71 -11.13 -26.88
CA GLY A 135 18.12 -12.42 -27.28
C GLY A 135 18.71 -13.64 -26.56
N GLU A 136 19.51 -13.43 -25.50
CA GLU A 136 20.07 -14.51 -24.67
C GLU A 136 19.08 -14.99 -23.62
N ASN A 137 18.22 -14.09 -23.14
CA ASN A 137 17.19 -14.42 -22.18
C ASN A 137 15.99 -15.15 -22.83
N PRO A 138 15.47 -16.23 -22.24
CA PRO A 138 14.36 -16.97 -22.81
C PRO A 138 13.01 -16.23 -22.79
N ASN A 139 12.80 -15.29 -21.87
CA ASN A 139 11.47 -14.70 -21.57
C ASN A 139 11.42 -13.18 -21.57
N ARG A 140 12.56 -12.48 -21.51
CA ARG A 140 12.63 -11.01 -21.46
C ARG A 140 13.12 -10.44 -22.79
N LEU A 141 12.39 -9.44 -23.29
CA LEU A 141 12.51 -8.87 -24.64
C LEU A 141 12.35 -7.36 -24.55
N GLN A 142 13.17 -6.58 -25.27
CA GLN A 142 12.91 -5.14 -25.38
C GLN A 142 11.64 -4.82 -26.16
N ARG A 143 11.16 -5.74 -26.99
CA ARG A 143 9.88 -5.62 -27.70
C ARG A 143 9.10 -6.91 -27.55
N HIS A 144 7.96 -6.84 -26.88
CA HIS A 144 7.01 -7.94 -26.72
C HIS A 144 5.63 -7.52 -27.22
N THR A 145 4.73 -8.47 -27.38
CA THR A 145 3.43 -8.25 -28.01
C THR A 145 2.33 -8.40 -26.97
N GLN A 146 1.70 -7.27 -26.64
CA GLN A 146 0.52 -7.29 -25.80
C GLN A 146 -0.72 -7.53 -26.65
N PHE A 147 -1.69 -8.23 -26.10
CA PHE A 147 -3.08 -8.11 -26.54
C PHE A 147 -3.81 -7.26 -25.52
N GLN A 148 -4.41 -6.16 -25.95
CA GLN A 148 -5.02 -5.16 -25.09
C GLN A 148 -6.52 -5.18 -25.23
N VAL A 149 -7.24 -5.15 -24.12
CA VAL A 149 -8.69 -5.02 -24.07
C VAL A 149 -9.09 -3.94 -23.08
N ILE A 150 -10.02 -3.08 -23.46
CA ILE A 150 -10.70 -2.15 -22.56
C ILE A 150 -12.20 -2.44 -22.59
N LEU A 151 -12.81 -2.52 -21.41
CA LEU A 151 -14.25 -2.63 -21.22
C LEU A 151 -14.72 -1.43 -20.38
N LYS A 152 -15.53 -0.55 -20.97
CA LYS A 152 -16.03 0.65 -20.32
C LYS A 152 -17.52 0.83 -20.62
N PRO A 153 -18.40 0.76 -19.60
CA PRO A 153 -18.12 0.52 -18.18
C PRO A 153 -17.70 -0.95 -17.89
N ASP A 154 -17.33 -1.25 -16.64
CA ASP A 154 -17.23 -2.64 -16.15
C ASP A 154 -18.52 -3.43 -16.46
N PRO A 155 -18.44 -4.57 -17.19
CA PRO A 155 -19.62 -5.35 -17.57
C PRO A 155 -20.23 -6.15 -16.41
N GLY A 156 -19.57 -6.26 -15.26
CA GLY A 156 -20.04 -7.03 -14.11
C GLY A 156 -19.56 -8.47 -14.05
N ASN A 157 -18.99 -8.98 -15.15
CA ASN A 157 -18.48 -10.36 -15.30
C ASN A 157 -17.12 -10.41 -16.02
N SER A 158 -16.32 -9.34 -15.89
CA SER A 158 -15.08 -9.12 -16.62
C SER A 158 -14.06 -10.28 -16.48
N GLN A 159 -13.90 -10.85 -15.28
CA GLN A 159 -13.05 -12.02 -15.06
C GLN A 159 -13.54 -13.28 -15.78
N GLN A 160 -14.86 -13.49 -15.89
CA GLN A 160 -15.41 -14.62 -16.65
C GLN A 160 -15.15 -14.46 -18.15
N LEU A 161 -15.29 -13.23 -18.67
CA LEU A 161 -14.95 -12.93 -20.07
C LEU A 161 -13.47 -13.20 -20.35
N PHE A 162 -12.58 -12.87 -19.41
CA PHE A 162 -11.17 -13.23 -19.51
C PHE A 162 -10.96 -14.75 -19.52
N ILE A 163 -11.52 -15.50 -18.57
CA ILE A 163 -11.35 -16.97 -18.51
C ILE A 163 -11.85 -17.64 -19.80
N ASN A 164 -13.01 -17.22 -20.30
CA ASN A 164 -13.55 -17.73 -21.56
C ASN A 164 -12.64 -17.41 -22.77
N SER A 165 -11.90 -16.30 -22.74
CA SER A 165 -10.92 -15.97 -23.79
C SER A 165 -9.74 -16.95 -23.82
N LEU A 166 -9.33 -17.49 -22.66
CA LEU A 166 -8.30 -18.52 -22.58
C LEU A 166 -8.81 -19.83 -23.19
N SER A 167 -10.06 -20.19 -22.93
CA SER A 167 -10.70 -21.33 -23.62
C SER A 167 -10.79 -21.12 -25.13
N ALA A 168 -11.07 -19.90 -25.59
CA ALA A 168 -11.06 -19.57 -27.02
C ALA A 168 -9.67 -19.69 -27.67
N LEU A 169 -8.59 -19.48 -26.89
CA LEU A 169 -7.22 -19.77 -27.34
C LEU A 169 -6.92 -21.27 -27.45
N GLY A 170 -7.72 -22.12 -26.79
CA GLY A 170 -7.53 -23.57 -26.73
C GLY A 170 -6.94 -24.07 -25.41
N ILE A 171 -6.94 -23.24 -24.36
CA ILE A 171 -6.50 -23.62 -23.01
C ILE A 171 -7.64 -24.34 -22.28
N ASP A 172 -7.38 -25.53 -21.75
CA ASP A 172 -8.29 -26.20 -20.82
C ASP A 172 -8.16 -25.60 -19.42
N VAL A 173 -8.95 -24.56 -19.15
CA VAL A 173 -8.94 -23.83 -17.88
C VAL A 173 -9.25 -24.69 -16.65
N THR A 174 -9.75 -25.92 -16.82
CA THR A 174 -10.00 -26.86 -15.71
C THR A 174 -8.77 -27.69 -15.34
N ALA A 175 -7.79 -27.80 -16.24
CA ALA A 175 -6.54 -28.50 -16.00
C ALA A 175 -5.49 -27.62 -15.29
N HIS A 176 -5.63 -26.29 -15.38
CA HIS A 176 -4.64 -25.32 -14.91
C HIS A 176 -5.06 -24.63 -13.59
N ASP A 177 -4.06 -24.15 -12.87
CA ASP A 177 -4.23 -23.31 -11.69
C ASP A 177 -4.18 -21.83 -12.08
N ILE A 178 -5.35 -21.22 -12.28
CA ILE A 178 -5.50 -19.81 -12.65
C ILE A 178 -5.79 -18.97 -11.39
N ARG A 179 -4.82 -18.14 -11.00
CA ARG A 179 -4.88 -17.30 -9.79
C ARG A 179 -4.85 -15.82 -10.14
N PHE A 180 -5.70 -15.06 -9.46
CA PHE A 180 -5.74 -13.59 -9.52
C PHE A 180 -5.00 -13.07 -8.28
N VAL A 181 -3.71 -12.78 -8.44
CA VAL A 181 -2.85 -12.31 -7.35
C VAL A 181 -2.89 -10.80 -7.33
N GLU A 182 -3.02 -10.18 -6.15
CA GLU A 182 -3.04 -8.72 -6.07
C GLU A 182 -1.80 -8.12 -6.74
N ASP A 183 -2.03 -7.21 -7.67
CA ASP A 183 -1.05 -6.24 -8.11
C ASP A 183 -1.74 -4.93 -8.49
N ASN A 184 -1.29 -3.83 -7.88
CA ASN A 184 -1.88 -2.52 -8.07
C ASN A 184 -1.06 -1.76 -9.09
N TRP A 185 -1.70 -1.34 -10.18
CA TRP A 185 -1.02 -0.71 -11.29
C TRP A 185 -1.02 0.82 -11.16
N GLU A 186 0.14 1.44 -11.37
CA GLU A 186 0.30 2.88 -11.47
C GLU A 186 1.25 3.24 -12.61
N SER A 187 0.86 4.22 -13.42
CA SER A 187 1.73 4.92 -14.36
C SER A 187 1.94 6.36 -13.91
N PRO A 188 3.10 6.68 -13.31
CA PRO A 188 3.46 8.04 -12.91
C PRO A 188 3.44 9.03 -14.08
N VAL A 189 3.80 8.57 -15.28
CA VAL A 189 3.87 9.36 -16.52
C VAL A 189 2.48 9.77 -16.99
N LEU A 190 1.53 8.84 -17.00
CA LEU A 190 0.17 9.09 -17.47
C LEU A 190 -0.72 9.71 -16.38
N GLY A 191 -0.24 9.77 -15.13
CA GLY A 191 -1.08 10.12 -13.99
C GLY A 191 -2.27 9.17 -13.89
N ALA A 192 -2.05 7.90 -14.20
CA ALA A 192 -3.08 6.87 -14.25
C ALA A 192 -2.78 5.81 -13.20
N TRP A 193 -3.81 5.32 -12.53
CA TRP A 193 -3.69 4.20 -11.60
C TRP A 193 -5.01 3.45 -11.47
N GLY A 194 -4.89 2.20 -11.05
CA GLY A 194 -6.00 1.30 -10.81
C GLY A 194 -5.63 0.20 -9.83
N LEU A 195 -6.66 -0.47 -9.32
CA LEU A 195 -6.49 -1.70 -8.54
C LEU A 195 -6.76 -2.89 -9.44
N GLY A 196 -6.14 -4.02 -9.16
CA GLY A 196 -6.37 -5.21 -9.96
C GLY A 196 -5.50 -6.39 -9.57
N TRP A 197 -5.11 -7.15 -10.58
CA TRP A 197 -4.39 -8.41 -10.43
C TRP A 197 -3.34 -8.63 -11.50
N GLU A 198 -2.28 -9.28 -11.06
CA GLU A 198 -1.45 -10.13 -11.90
C GLU A 198 -2.11 -11.51 -11.97
N ILE A 199 -2.42 -11.98 -13.19
CA ILE A 199 -3.06 -13.29 -13.38
C ILE A 199 -1.99 -14.33 -13.67
N TRP A 200 -1.89 -15.31 -12.77
CA TRP A 200 -0.98 -16.43 -12.86
C TRP A 200 -1.70 -17.66 -13.41
N MET A 201 -1.08 -18.35 -14.36
CA MET A 201 -1.46 -19.69 -14.79
C MET A 201 -0.28 -20.61 -14.52
N ASP A 202 -0.47 -21.56 -13.60
CA ASP A 202 0.58 -22.48 -13.14
C ASP A 202 1.86 -21.76 -12.68
N GLY A 203 1.68 -20.65 -11.94
CA GLY A 203 2.76 -19.78 -11.47
C GLY A 203 3.27 -18.77 -12.50
N MET A 204 2.91 -18.89 -13.78
CA MET A 204 3.34 -17.98 -14.83
C MET A 204 2.40 -16.80 -14.94
N GLU A 205 2.92 -15.60 -14.81
CA GLU A 205 2.21 -14.37 -15.15
C GLU A 205 1.87 -14.33 -16.64
N ILE A 206 0.58 -14.39 -16.95
CA ILE A 206 0.09 -14.36 -18.33
C ILE A 206 -0.66 -13.08 -18.68
N THR A 207 -1.18 -12.34 -17.70
CA THR A 207 -2.06 -11.18 -17.96
C THR A 207 -2.05 -10.20 -16.78
N GLN A 208 -2.03 -8.91 -17.09
CA GLN A 208 -2.37 -7.85 -16.13
C GLN A 208 -3.85 -7.50 -16.26
N PHE A 209 -4.53 -7.31 -15.13
CA PHE A 209 -5.94 -6.94 -15.07
C PHE A 209 -6.09 -5.72 -14.18
N THR A 210 -6.65 -4.61 -14.67
CA THR A 210 -6.67 -3.32 -13.96
C THR A 210 -8.02 -2.63 -14.05
N TYR A 211 -8.57 -2.19 -12.93
CA TYR A 211 -9.71 -1.26 -12.88
C TYR A 211 -9.22 0.18 -12.71
N PHE A 212 -9.22 0.95 -13.79
CA PHE A 212 -8.76 2.33 -13.76
C PHE A 212 -9.63 3.20 -12.84
N GLN A 213 -9.00 3.78 -11.81
CA GLN A 213 -9.64 4.76 -10.94
C GLN A 213 -9.35 6.18 -11.41
N GLN A 214 -8.16 6.41 -11.97
CA GLN A 214 -7.74 7.68 -12.55
C GLN A 214 -6.96 7.49 -13.86
N ALA A 215 -7.05 8.48 -14.75
CA ALA A 215 -6.16 8.67 -15.88
C ALA A 215 -5.96 10.17 -16.14
N GLY A 216 -4.74 10.59 -16.53
CA GLY A 216 -4.42 12.02 -16.69
C GLY A 216 -4.58 12.82 -15.39
N SER A 217 -4.42 12.18 -14.23
CA SER A 217 -4.73 12.73 -12.90
C SER A 217 -6.19 13.17 -12.72
N LEU A 218 -7.11 12.60 -13.49
CA LEU A 218 -8.55 12.84 -13.40
C LEU A 218 -9.26 11.55 -12.95
N PRO A 219 -10.24 11.64 -12.02
CA PRO A 219 -11.05 10.49 -11.63
C PRO A 219 -11.92 10.03 -12.79
N LEU A 220 -12.04 8.70 -12.96
CA LEU A 220 -12.89 8.11 -13.99
C LEU A 220 -14.32 7.90 -13.49
N SER A 221 -15.27 8.19 -14.37
CA SER A 221 -16.68 7.83 -14.21
C SER A 221 -17.32 7.71 -15.59
N PRO A 222 -17.67 6.51 -16.07
CA PRO A 222 -17.54 5.21 -15.37
C PRO A 222 -16.10 4.69 -15.31
N VAL A 223 -15.86 3.72 -14.41
CA VAL A 223 -14.59 2.98 -14.34
C VAL A 223 -14.44 2.07 -15.56
N SER A 224 -13.21 1.94 -16.05
CA SER A 224 -12.85 1.05 -17.16
C SER A 224 -12.07 -0.15 -16.63
N VAL A 225 -12.29 -1.31 -17.24
CA VAL A 225 -11.49 -2.52 -17.01
C VAL A 225 -10.50 -2.66 -18.14
N GLU A 226 -9.23 -2.83 -17.79
CA GLU A 226 -8.13 -3.17 -18.68
C GLU A 226 -7.72 -4.62 -18.49
N ILE A 227 -7.54 -5.32 -19.60
CA ILE A 227 -7.03 -6.70 -19.64
C ILE A 227 -5.90 -6.74 -20.66
N THR A 228 -4.68 -7.01 -20.20
CA THR A 228 -3.47 -6.94 -21.01
C THR A 228 -2.75 -8.28 -20.98
N TYR A 229 -2.83 -9.03 -22.08
CA TYR A 229 -2.23 -10.36 -22.22
C TYR A 229 -0.78 -10.25 -22.66
N GLY A 230 0.11 -11.05 -22.05
CA GLY A 230 1.47 -11.29 -22.55
C GLY A 230 1.49 -12.46 -23.52
N LEU A 231 1.38 -12.18 -24.83
CA LEU A 231 1.17 -13.24 -25.82
C LEU A 231 2.34 -14.21 -25.93
N GLU A 232 3.59 -13.74 -25.87
CA GLU A 232 4.75 -14.62 -25.95
C GLU A 232 4.73 -15.65 -24.83
N ARG A 233 4.42 -15.24 -23.59
CA ARG A 233 4.36 -16.15 -22.43
C ARG A 233 3.27 -17.21 -22.58
N ILE A 234 2.06 -16.77 -22.96
CA ILE A 234 0.92 -17.69 -23.17
C ILE A 234 1.25 -18.71 -24.26
N ILE A 235 1.83 -18.27 -25.37
CA ILE A 235 2.11 -19.14 -26.51
C ILE A 235 3.31 -20.05 -26.26
N MET A 236 4.33 -19.58 -25.52
CA MET A 236 5.42 -20.45 -25.07
C MET A 236 4.90 -21.62 -24.25
N LEU A 237 3.96 -21.36 -23.35
CA LEU A 237 3.32 -22.40 -22.55
C LEU A 237 2.48 -23.34 -23.40
N LEU A 238 1.63 -22.81 -24.29
CA LEU A 238 0.78 -23.63 -25.16
C LEU A 238 1.57 -24.50 -26.15
N GLN A 239 2.68 -24.00 -26.67
CA GLN A 239 3.56 -24.73 -27.60
C GLN A 239 4.65 -25.55 -26.90
N GLU A 240 4.68 -25.56 -25.56
CA GLU A 240 5.65 -26.25 -24.73
C GLU A 240 7.12 -25.92 -25.09
N VAL A 241 7.39 -24.65 -25.42
CA VAL A 241 8.75 -24.17 -25.75
C VAL A 241 9.36 -23.38 -24.60
N ASP A 242 10.65 -23.56 -24.39
CA ASP A 242 11.42 -23.01 -23.25
C ASP A 242 12.03 -21.62 -23.52
N HIS A 243 11.88 -21.09 -24.74
CA HIS A 243 12.50 -19.84 -25.19
C HIS A 243 11.67 -19.18 -26.30
N PHE A 244 11.49 -17.86 -26.22
CA PHE A 244 10.67 -17.09 -27.18
C PHE A 244 11.03 -17.36 -28.65
N LYS A 245 12.32 -17.55 -28.97
CA LYS A 245 12.79 -17.75 -30.36
C LYS A 245 12.26 -19.03 -31.00
N LYS A 246 11.84 -19.99 -30.19
CA LYS A 246 11.30 -21.29 -30.64
C LYS A 246 9.78 -21.26 -30.86
N ILE A 247 9.10 -20.17 -30.48
CA ILE A 247 7.66 -20.02 -30.75
C ILE A 247 7.43 -20.14 -32.25
N LEU A 248 6.50 -21.00 -32.65
CA LEU A 248 5.99 -21.07 -34.02
C LEU A 248 5.07 -19.87 -34.25
N TYR A 249 5.54 -18.91 -35.04
CA TYR A 249 4.81 -17.69 -35.34
C TYR A 249 3.69 -17.94 -36.35
N ALA A 250 4.02 -18.65 -37.42
CA ALA A 250 3.12 -19.14 -38.46
C ALA A 250 3.63 -20.51 -38.95
N ASP A 251 2.87 -21.21 -39.79
CA ASP A 251 3.26 -22.51 -40.31
C ASP A 251 4.64 -22.43 -41.00
N GLY A 252 5.64 -23.11 -40.42
CA GLY A 252 7.02 -23.13 -40.92
C GLY A 252 7.88 -21.90 -40.61
N ILE A 253 7.41 -20.94 -39.79
CA ILE A 253 8.18 -19.74 -39.42
C ILE A 253 8.21 -19.59 -37.89
N THR A 254 9.40 -19.50 -37.32
CA THR A 254 9.61 -19.26 -35.89
C THR A 254 9.69 -17.77 -35.57
N TYR A 255 9.37 -17.41 -34.33
CA TYR A 255 9.51 -16.05 -33.81
C TYR A 255 10.98 -15.59 -33.82
N GLY A 256 11.91 -16.52 -33.59
CA GLY A 256 13.35 -16.26 -33.64
C GLY A 256 13.84 -15.83 -35.02
N GLU A 257 13.37 -16.48 -36.09
CA GLU A 257 13.69 -16.10 -37.47
C GLU A 257 13.20 -14.70 -37.83
N LEU A 258 12.13 -14.22 -37.18
CA LEU A 258 11.57 -12.89 -37.42
C LEU A 258 12.21 -11.80 -36.54
N PHE A 259 12.49 -12.09 -35.26
CA PHE A 259 12.73 -11.05 -34.27
C PHE A 259 14.02 -11.19 -33.45
N LEU A 260 14.78 -12.30 -33.56
CA LEU A 260 15.99 -12.49 -32.76
C LEU A 260 17.05 -11.42 -33.07
N GLU A 261 17.26 -11.12 -34.36
CA GLU A 261 18.27 -10.12 -34.73
C GLU A 261 17.84 -8.70 -34.33
N ASN A 262 16.54 -8.40 -34.45
CA ASN A 262 15.97 -7.14 -33.94
C ASN A 262 16.22 -6.98 -32.43
N GLU A 263 16.03 -8.04 -31.63
CA GLU A 263 16.28 -7.99 -30.19
C GLU A 263 17.75 -7.69 -29.87
N LYS A 264 18.70 -8.26 -30.61
CA LYS A 264 20.14 -8.01 -30.44
C LYS A 264 20.52 -6.57 -30.78
N GLU A 265 20.14 -6.13 -31.98
CA GLU A 265 20.50 -4.79 -32.46
C GLU A 265 19.87 -3.70 -31.60
N MET A 266 18.60 -3.86 -31.22
CA MET A 266 17.91 -2.89 -30.35
C MET A 266 18.44 -2.92 -28.92
N SER A 267 18.84 -4.08 -28.39
CA SER A 267 19.52 -4.15 -27.08
C SER A 267 20.84 -3.38 -27.09
N SER A 268 21.66 -3.59 -28.11
CA SER A 268 22.91 -2.85 -28.30
C SER A 268 22.66 -1.35 -28.44
N TYR A 269 21.63 -0.94 -29.18
CA TYR A 269 21.23 0.45 -29.28
C TYR A 269 20.84 1.05 -27.91
N TYR A 270 19.90 0.43 -27.20
CA TYR A 270 19.36 0.98 -25.96
C TYR A 270 20.35 0.96 -24.80
N LEU A 271 21.21 -0.05 -24.71
CA LEU A 271 22.12 -0.21 -23.58
C LEU A 271 23.48 0.44 -23.82
N GLU A 272 23.94 0.57 -25.06
CA GLU A 272 25.33 0.98 -25.36
C GLU A 272 25.43 2.22 -26.25
N HIS A 273 24.68 2.25 -27.37
CA HIS A 273 24.98 3.17 -28.47
C HIS A 273 24.08 4.40 -28.56
N ALA A 274 22.91 4.39 -27.93
CA ALA A 274 22.00 5.52 -27.90
C ALA A 274 22.71 6.77 -27.34
N SER A 275 22.71 7.85 -28.14
CA SER A 275 23.33 9.12 -27.78
C SER A 275 22.47 9.88 -26.78
N VAL A 276 22.94 9.95 -25.54
CA VAL A 276 22.27 10.64 -24.43
C VAL A 276 21.98 12.11 -24.75
N ASP A 277 22.96 12.86 -25.28
CA ASP A 277 22.80 14.28 -25.65
C ASP A 277 21.68 14.49 -26.69
N ARG A 278 21.62 13.63 -27.73
CA ARG A 278 20.58 13.74 -28.76
C ARG A 278 19.22 13.36 -28.22
N LEU A 279 19.13 12.32 -27.39
CA LEU A 279 17.87 11.88 -26.78
C LEU A 279 17.31 12.90 -25.80
N GLN A 280 18.17 13.58 -25.03
CA GLN A 280 17.74 14.68 -24.18
C GLN A 280 17.14 15.82 -25.02
N LYS A 281 17.78 16.20 -26.13
CA LYS A 281 17.23 17.21 -27.05
C LYS A 281 15.92 16.76 -27.67
N HIS A 282 15.79 15.49 -28.07
CA HIS A 282 14.52 14.95 -28.57
C HIS A 282 13.42 15.03 -27.51
N PHE A 283 13.71 14.66 -26.27
CA PHE A 283 12.77 14.80 -25.16
C PHE A 283 12.24 16.23 -25.07
N ASP A 284 13.14 17.22 -25.07
CA ASP A 284 12.78 18.63 -24.94
C ASP A 284 11.98 19.14 -26.15
N TYR A 285 12.38 18.80 -27.38
CA TYR A 285 11.64 19.20 -28.58
C TYR A 285 10.24 18.59 -28.63
N PHE A 286 10.06 17.33 -28.24
CA PHE A 286 8.73 16.72 -28.19
C PHE A 286 7.86 17.31 -27.08
N ASP A 287 8.42 17.63 -25.90
CA ASP A 287 7.69 18.31 -24.82
C ASP A 287 7.25 19.73 -25.24
N GLU A 288 8.10 20.49 -25.92
CA GLU A 288 7.79 21.82 -26.45
C GLU A 288 6.70 21.78 -27.53
N GLU A 289 6.80 20.85 -28.49
CA GLU A 289 5.80 20.69 -29.54
C GLU A 289 4.45 20.26 -28.97
N ALA A 290 4.43 19.35 -27.98
CA ALA A 290 3.22 18.97 -27.27
C ALA A 290 2.51 20.19 -26.65
N ARG A 291 3.28 21.09 -26.00
CA ARG A 291 2.74 22.33 -25.41
C ARG A 291 2.19 23.29 -26.45
N SER A 292 2.88 23.43 -27.58
CA SER A 292 2.42 24.25 -28.71
C SER A 292 1.08 23.75 -29.25
N LEU A 293 0.94 22.44 -29.45
CA LEU A 293 -0.29 21.80 -29.94
C LEU A 293 -1.44 21.89 -28.93
N LEU A 294 -1.14 21.79 -27.62
CA LEU A 294 -2.13 22.04 -26.57
C LEU A 294 -2.66 23.48 -26.62
N ALA A 295 -1.78 24.48 -26.83
CA ALA A 295 -2.18 25.87 -26.96
C ALA A 295 -3.06 26.13 -28.20
N LEU A 296 -2.93 25.31 -29.25
CA LEU A 296 -3.79 25.32 -30.43
C LEU A 296 -5.11 24.55 -30.26
N GLY A 297 -5.34 23.91 -29.10
CA GLY A 297 -6.56 23.14 -28.86
C GLY A 297 -6.57 21.78 -29.56
N LEU A 298 -5.41 21.17 -29.82
CA LEU A 298 -5.28 19.90 -30.54
C LEU A 298 -4.79 18.75 -29.62
N PRO A 299 -5.69 18.08 -28.87
CA PRO A 299 -5.29 17.11 -27.84
C PRO A 299 -4.65 15.83 -28.40
N ILE A 300 -5.13 15.33 -29.55
CA ILE A 300 -4.63 14.08 -30.14
C ILE A 300 -3.16 14.21 -30.58
N PRO A 301 -2.78 15.17 -31.45
CA PRO A 301 -1.38 15.29 -31.87
C PRO A 301 -0.47 15.72 -30.72
N ALA A 302 -0.97 16.48 -29.73
CA ALA A 302 -0.21 16.77 -28.52
C ALA A 302 0.12 15.49 -27.72
N TYR A 303 -0.85 14.57 -27.64
CA TYR A 303 -0.66 13.29 -26.97
C TYR A 303 0.32 12.39 -27.73
N ASP A 304 0.31 12.38 -29.07
CA ASP A 304 1.32 11.66 -29.87
C ASP A 304 2.74 12.15 -29.58
N GLN A 305 2.94 13.46 -29.37
CA GLN A 305 4.24 13.99 -28.98
C GLN A 305 4.64 13.56 -27.56
N LEU A 306 3.68 13.50 -26.62
CA LEU A 306 3.92 12.96 -25.29
C LEU A 306 4.39 11.49 -25.34
N LEU A 307 3.83 10.66 -26.23
CA LEU A 307 4.29 9.27 -26.38
C LEU A 307 5.76 9.20 -26.78
N LYS A 308 6.19 10.06 -27.71
CA LYS A 308 7.60 10.17 -28.13
C LYS A 308 8.50 10.71 -27.00
N THR A 309 8.02 11.70 -26.24
CA THR A 309 8.69 12.18 -25.03
C THR A 309 8.91 11.03 -24.04
N SER A 310 7.90 10.18 -23.84
CA SER A 310 7.98 9.02 -22.95
C SER A 310 8.96 7.96 -23.46
N HIS A 311 8.97 7.66 -24.76
CA HIS A 311 9.91 6.68 -25.31
C HIS A 311 11.36 7.20 -25.24
N ALA A 312 11.61 8.47 -25.56
CA ALA A 312 12.92 9.09 -25.40
C ALA A 312 13.42 9.02 -23.96
N PHE A 313 12.53 9.25 -22.98
CA PHE A 313 12.83 9.06 -21.57
C PHE A 313 13.23 7.61 -21.24
N ASN A 314 12.47 6.60 -21.72
CA ASN A 314 12.78 5.21 -21.44
C ASN A 314 14.17 4.80 -21.96
N ILE A 315 14.60 5.33 -23.12
CA ILE A 315 15.94 5.07 -23.64
C ILE A 315 17.00 5.74 -22.76
N LEU A 316 16.77 6.98 -22.30
CA LEU A 316 17.68 7.66 -21.36
C LEU A 316 17.82 6.88 -20.04
N ASP A 317 16.71 6.32 -19.54
CA ASP A 317 16.71 5.52 -18.31
C ASP A 317 17.48 4.21 -18.52
N ALA A 318 17.25 3.50 -19.63
CA ALA A 318 18.00 2.29 -19.99
C ALA A 318 19.50 2.53 -20.22
N ARG A 319 19.89 3.73 -20.68
CA ARG A 319 21.30 4.16 -20.77
C ARG A 319 21.93 4.49 -19.41
N GLY A 320 21.18 4.40 -18.31
CA GLY A 320 21.63 4.71 -16.96
C GLY A 320 21.88 6.20 -16.72
N PHE A 321 21.32 7.08 -17.56
CA PHE A 321 21.51 8.52 -17.44
C PHE A 321 20.62 9.13 -16.35
N ILE A 322 19.45 8.55 -16.11
CA ILE A 322 18.42 9.13 -15.25
C ILE A 322 18.62 8.72 -13.79
N GLY A 323 19.01 9.68 -12.94
CA GLY A 323 19.04 9.48 -11.49
C GLY A 323 17.64 9.50 -10.85
N VAL A 324 17.52 9.06 -9.59
CA VAL A 324 16.23 8.97 -8.85
C VAL A 324 15.48 10.31 -8.80
N THR A 325 16.17 11.44 -8.55
CA THR A 325 15.49 12.75 -8.50
C THR A 325 15.20 13.31 -9.88
N GLU A 326 16.08 13.10 -10.87
CA GLU A 326 15.81 13.49 -12.25
C GLU A 326 14.61 12.76 -12.82
N ARG A 327 14.46 11.47 -12.49
CA ARG A 327 13.28 10.66 -12.84
C ARG A 327 11.99 11.34 -12.40
N ALA A 328 11.95 11.86 -11.18
CA ALA A 328 10.78 12.59 -10.66
C ALA A 328 10.49 13.87 -11.48
N ARG A 329 11.53 14.60 -11.92
CA ARG A 329 11.38 15.79 -12.77
C ARG A 329 10.82 15.44 -14.15
N TYR A 330 11.36 14.41 -14.81
CA TYR A 330 10.87 13.93 -16.11
C TYR A 330 9.42 13.44 -16.01
N PHE A 331 9.10 12.64 -15.00
CA PHE A 331 7.73 12.21 -14.70
C PHE A 331 6.80 13.40 -14.45
N GLY A 332 7.24 14.42 -13.71
CA GLY A 332 6.45 15.62 -13.47
C GLY A 332 6.08 16.37 -14.76
N ARG A 333 7.04 16.50 -15.70
CA ARG A 333 6.79 17.13 -17.01
C ARG A 333 5.80 16.32 -17.84
N MET A 334 6.03 15.02 -18.00
CA MET A 334 5.16 14.15 -18.79
C MET A 334 3.76 14.03 -18.18
N ARG A 335 3.64 13.92 -16.85
CA ARG A 335 2.35 13.91 -16.13
C ARG A 335 1.57 15.21 -16.35
N SER A 336 2.26 16.34 -16.36
CA SER A 336 1.64 17.63 -16.66
C SER A 336 1.09 17.68 -18.09
N LEU A 337 1.83 17.14 -19.07
CA LEU A 337 1.33 17.02 -20.45
C LEU A 337 0.15 16.05 -20.56
N ALA A 338 0.24 14.87 -19.94
CA ALA A 338 -0.83 13.86 -19.92
C ALA A 338 -2.13 14.46 -19.37
N ARG A 339 -2.04 15.19 -18.24
CA ARG A 339 -3.18 15.88 -17.63
C ARG A 339 -3.79 16.93 -18.54
N GLN A 340 -2.97 17.76 -19.19
CA GLN A 340 -3.47 18.78 -20.11
C GLN A 340 -4.13 18.17 -21.36
N CYS A 341 -3.53 17.12 -21.92
CA CYS A 341 -4.11 16.35 -23.03
C CYS A 341 -5.47 15.76 -22.62
N ALA A 342 -5.56 15.16 -21.43
CA ALA A 342 -6.79 14.58 -20.90
C ALA A 342 -7.89 15.63 -20.69
N GLN A 343 -7.56 16.78 -20.08
CA GLN A 343 -8.51 17.88 -19.86
C GLN A 343 -9.04 18.45 -21.18
N LEU A 344 -8.15 18.70 -22.14
CA LEU A 344 -8.52 19.22 -23.45
C LEU A 344 -9.33 18.21 -24.27
N TRP A 345 -8.98 16.92 -24.18
CA TRP A 345 -9.75 15.84 -24.78
C TRP A 345 -11.18 15.82 -24.23
N LEU A 346 -11.36 15.85 -22.90
CA LEU A 346 -12.68 15.89 -22.26
C LEU A 346 -13.51 17.09 -22.72
N ALA A 347 -12.93 18.30 -22.69
CA ALA A 347 -13.59 19.51 -23.16
C ALA A 347 -14.01 19.41 -24.63
N THR A 348 -13.16 18.80 -25.47
CA THR A 348 -13.47 18.54 -26.87
C THR A 348 -14.65 17.57 -27.00
N ARG A 349 -14.66 16.45 -26.27
CA ARG A 349 -15.75 15.46 -26.32
C ARG A 349 -17.07 16.03 -25.82
N GLU A 350 -17.04 16.85 -24.78
CA GLU A 350 -18.20 17.56 -24.26
C GLU A 350 -18.76 18.55 -25.30
N SER A 351 -17.90 19.34 -25.96
CA SER A 351 -18.33 20.27 -27.02
C SER A 351 -18.99 19.58 -28.22
N LEU A 352 -18.63 18.31 -28.46
CA LEU A 352 -19.22 17.46 -29.50
C LEU A 352 -20.49 16.74 -29.02
N GLY A 353 -20.92 16.97 -27.78
CA GLY A 353 -22.12 16.36 -27.19
C GLY A 353 -21.99 14.87 -26.91
N HIS A 354 -20.78 14.38 -26.60
CA HIS A 354 -20.48 12.95 -26.35
C HIS A 354 -21.01 12.01 -27.47
N PRO A 355 -20.36 12.00 -28.65
CA PRO A 355 -20.83 11.26 -29.84
C PRO A 355 -21.12 9.76 -29.66
N LEU A 356 -20.50 9.08 -28.68
CA LEU A 356 -20.74 7.68 -28.36
C LEU A 356 -21.84 7.47 -27.29
N GLY A 357 -22.49 8.56 -26.85
CA GLY A 357 -23.48 8.55 -25.79
C GLY A 357 -22.87 8.74 -24.39
N VAL A 358 -23.72 8.73 -23.37
CA VAL A 358 -23.34 8.87 -21.96
C VAL A 358 -23.82 7.63 -21.22
N VAL A 359 -22.93 7.00 -20.46
CA VAL A 359 -23.30 5.89 -19.57
C VAL A 359 -24.13 6.45 -18.42
N SER A 360 -25.37 5.97 -18.28
CA SER A 360 -26.23 6.30 -17.14
C SER A 360 -25.76 5.59 -15.88
N GLU A 361 -25.84 6.25 -14.73
CA GLU A 361 -25.62 5.58 -13.45
C GLU A 361 -26.66 4.46 -13.25
N PRO A 362 -26.24 3.27 -12.80
CA PRO A 362 -27.18 2.20 -12.51
C PRO A 362 -28.12 2.62 -11.38
N VAL A 363 -29.43 2.54 -11.63
CA VAL A 363 -30.45 2.77 -10.59
C VAL A 363 -30.33 1.63 -9.58
N PRO A 364 -30.12 1.92 -8.28
CA PRO A 364 -30.05 0.87 -7.26
C PRO A 364 -31.36 0.07 -7.28
N PRO A 365 -31.30 -1.27 -7.20
CA PRO A 365 -32.52 -2.05 -7.00
C PRO A 365 -33.19 -1.57 -5.71
N VAL A 366 -34.43 -1.10 -5.82
CA VAL A 366 -35.21 -0.65 -4.67
C VAL A 366 -35.74 -1.89 -3.95
N CYS A 367 -35.34 -2.09 -2.70
CA CYS A 367 -35.94 -3.14 -1.87
C CYS A 367 -37.44 -2.85 -1.70
N HIS A 368 -38.30 -3.66 -2.31
CA HIS A 368 -39.73 -3.48 -2.24
C HIS A 368 -40.23 -3.82 -0.85
N ARG A 369 -40.86 -2.86 -0.17
CA ARG A 369 -41.56 -3.05 1.12
C ARG A 369 -42.56 -4.23 1.10
N ALA A 370 -43.16 -4.51 -0.07
CA ALA A 370 -44.03 -5.66 -0.29
C ALA A 370 -43.33 -7.03 -0.21
N ALA A 371 -42.00 -7.10 -0.43
CA ALA A 371 -41.22 -8.32 -0.23
C ALA A 371 -40.98 -8.59 1.25
N LEU A 372 -40.74 -7.55 2.05
CA LEU A 372 -40.62 -7.65 3.51
C LEU A 372 -41.91 -8.14 4.16
N GLU A 373 -43.07 -7.60 3.76
CA GLU A 373 -44.38 -8.00 4.30
C GLU A 373 -44.70 -9.49 4.06
N LYS A 374 -44.31 -10.04 2.89
CA LYS A 374 -44.51 -11.47 2.56
C LYS A 374 -43.58 -12.42 3.32
N VAL A 375 -42.40 -11.96 3.71
CA VAL A 375 -41.41 -12.78 4.44
C VAL A 375 -41.68 -12.70 5.96
N ALA A 376 -42.19 -11.56 6.44
CA ALA A 376 -42.58 -11.35 7.84
C ALA A 376 -43.63 -12.36 8.36
N GLU A 377 -44.50 -12.87 7.50
CA GLU A 377 -45.51 -13.90 7.86
C GLU A 377 -44.92 -15.30 8.11
N LYS A 378 -43.67 -15.55 7.66
CA LYS A 378 -43.04 -16.87 7.70
C LYS A 378 -41.97 -17.02 8.77
N VAL A 379 -41.77 -15.98 9.59
CA VAL A 379 -40.68 -15.94 10.58
C VAL A 379 -40.96 -16.91 11.72
N PRO A 380 -40.14 -17.96 11.90
CA PRO A 380 -40.30 -18.90 13.01
C PRO A 380 -40.03 -18.19 14.35
N GLU A 381 -40.70 -18.60 15.43
CA GLU A 381 -40.47 -18.02 16.76
C GLU A 381 -39.17 -18.50 17.40
N ASP A 382 -38.71 -19.70 17.05
CA ASP A 382 -37.49 -20.30 17.60
C ASP A 382 -36.23 -19.59 17.09
N PRO A 383 -35.20 -19.39 17.94
CA PRO A 383 -33.91 -18.88 17.50
C PRO A 383 -33.26 -19.79 16.46
N ARG A 384 -32.76 -19.19 15.39
CA ARG A 384 -32.13 -19.86 14.23
C ARG A 384 -30.79 -19.20 13.91
N SER A 385 -29.92 -19.89 13.18
CA SER A 385 -28.66 -19.27 12.77
C SER A 385 -28.90 -18.18 11.73
N PHE A 386 -28.11 -17.11 11.81
CA PHE A 386 -28.05 -16.07 10.79
C PHE A 386 -26.70 -16.12 10.09
N ILE A 387 -26.69 -15.89 8.79
CA ILE A 387 -25.47 -15.80 7.99
C ILE A 387 -25.55 -14.62 7.03
N ILE A 388 -24.43 -13.94 6.87
CA ILE A 388 -24.17 -13.02 5.77
C ILE A 388 -22.87 -13.42 5.07
N GLU A 389 -22.91 -13.54 3.75
CA GLU A 389 -21.75 -13.71 2.88
C GLU A 389 -21.68 -12.55 1.88
N ILE A 390 -20.52 -11.90 1.82
CA ILE A 390 -20.19 -10.90 0.81
C ILE A 390 -19.22 -11.56 -0.15
N GLY A 391 -19.67 -11.81 -1.38
CA GLY A 391 -18.88 -12.40 -2.43
C GLY A 391 -18.19 -11.36 -3.29
N THR A 392 -16.89 -11.50 -3.48
CA THR A 392 -16.05 -10.55 -4.19
C THR A 392 -15.25 -11.22 -5.30
N GLU A 393 -14.68 -10.41 -6.18
CA GLU A 393 -13.44 -10.78 -6.87
C GLU A 393 -12.29 -10.92 -5.86
N GLU A 394 -11.19 -11.56 -6.24
CA GLU A 394 -10.14 -12.04 -5.35
C GLU A 394 -9.45 -10.89 -4.57
N MET A 395 -9.66 -10.83 -3.26
CA MET A 395 -9.11 -9.82 -2.36
C MET A 395 -7.65 -10.12 -2.01
N PRO A 396 -6.88 -9.06 -1.68
CA PRO A 396 -5.57 -9.19 -1.07
C PRO A 396 -5.59 -10.02 0.22
N PRO A 397 -4.57 -10.86 0.49
CA PRO A 397 -4.49 -11.67 1.71
C PRO A 397 -4.70 -10.88 3.01
N GLN A 398 -4.11 -9.68 3.11
CA GLN A 398 -4.25 -8.85 4.31
C GLN A 398 -5.64 -8.21 4.43
N ASP A 399 -6.26 -7.86 3.30
CA ASP A 399 -7.62 -7.31 3.28
C ASP A 399 -8.65 -8.37 3.69
N VAL A 400 -8.46 -9.64 3.31
CA VAL A 400 -9.30 -10.75 3.78
C VAL A 400 -9.30 -10.83 5.30
N ILE A 401 -8.12 -10.80 5.93
CA ILE A 401 -7.98 -10.88 7.39
C ILE A 401 -8.65 -9.67 8.05
N ASN A 402 -8.28 -8.46 7.61
CA ASN A 402 -8.76 -7.23 8.21
C ASN A 402 -10.28 -7.04 8.04
N ALA A 403 -10.83 -7.35 6.87
CA ALA A 403 -12.25 -7.16 6.60
C ALA A 403 -13.13 -8.23 7.26
N SER A 404 -12.64 -9.46 7.40
CA SER A 404 -13.37 -10.51 8.13
C SER A 404 -13.56 -10.10 9.59
N GLU A 405 -12.51 -9.58 10.22
CA GLU A 405 -12.57 -9.13 11.61
C GLU A 405 -13.41 -7.85 11.78
N GLN A 406 -13.26 -6.86 10.88
CA GLN A 406 -14.13 -5.68 10.86
C GLN A 406 -15.61 -6.07 10.73
N LEU A 407 -15.94 -6.95 9.79
CA LEU A 407 -17.32 -7.40 9.58
C LEU A 407 -17.86 -8.12 10.82
N ARG A 408 -17.04 -8.94 11.49
CA ARG A 408 -17.39 -9.61 12.76
C ARG A 408 -17.81 -8.60 13.83
N VAL A 409 -16.95 -7.60 14.07
CA VAL A 409 -17.17 -6.55 15.08
C VAL A 409 -18.41 -5.74 14.74
N LEU A 410 -18.54 -5.30 13.49
CA LEU A 410 -19.67 -4.47 13.07
C LEU A 410 -21.02 -5.20 13.13
N VAL A 411 -21.05 -6.50 12.79
CA VAL A 411 -22.27 -7.31 12.94
C VAL A 411 -22.61 -7.53 14.41
N LEU A 412 -21.61 -7.80 15.26
CA LEU A 412 -21.81 -7.92 16.71
C LEU A 412 -22.40 -6.62 17.29
N GLU A 413 -21.80 -5.47 16.98
CA GLU A 413 -22.32 -4.16 17.38
C GLU A 413 -23.74 -3.91 16.87
N LEU A 414 -24.06 -4.31 15.64
CA LEU A 414 -25.42 -4.20 15.10
C LEU A 414 -26.41 -5.01 15.95
N LEU A 415 -26.08 -6.26 16.28
CA LEU A 415 -26.98 -7.14 17.03
C LEU A 415 -27.21 -6.62 18.44
N GLU A 416 -26.16 -6.13 19.10
CA GLU A 416 -26.23 -5.52 20.43
C GLU A 416 -27.06 -4.23 20.43
N ASN A 417 -26.78 -3.31 19.49
CA ASN A 417 -27.52 -2.04 19.36
C ASN A 417 -29.01 -2.28 19.06
N GLN A 418 -29.30 -3.32 18.29
CA GLN A 418 -30.67 -3.71 17.94
C GLN A 418 -31.31 -4.66 18.94
N ARG A 419 -30.65 -4.95 20.07
CA ARG A 419 -31.18 -5.80 21.16
C ARG A 419 -31.63 -7.18 20.67
N LEU A 420 -30.96 -7.72 19.65
CA LEU A 420 -31.22 -9.05 19.13
C LEU A 420 -30.40 -10.05 19.95
N ARG A 421 -31.06 -11.01 20.59
CA ARG A 421 -30.35 -12.05 21.34
C ARG A 421 -29.66 -12.98 20.34
N HIS A 422 -28.41 -13.31 20.60
CA HIS A 422 -27.62 -14.20 19.75
C HIS A 422 -26.68 -15.08 20.58
N GLY A 423 -26.19 -16.14 19.95
CA GLY A 423 -25.10 -17.00 20.42
C GLY A 423 -23.74 -16.50 19.93
N ALA A 424 -22.85 -17.44 19.60
CA ALA A 424 -21.51 -17.12 19.11
C ALA A 424 -21.57 -16.44 17.74
N VAL A 425 -20.74 -15.40 17.55
CA VAL A 425 -20.53 -14.71 16.28
C VAL A 425 -19.16 -15.13 15.73
N LYS A 426 -19.17 -15.92 14.65
CA LYS A 426 -17.98 -16.40 13.96
C LYS A 426 -17.81 -15.64 12.66
N ALA A 427 -16.57 -15.36 12.30
CA ALA A 427 -16.25 -14.78 11.00
C ALA A 427 -15.25 -15.66 10.25
N PHE A 428 -15.45 -15.76 8.95
CA PHE A 428 -14.59 -16.51 8.04
C PHE A 428 -14.24 -15.63 6.85
N GLY A 429 -13.06 -15.86 6.29
CA GLY A 429 -12.55 -15.13 5.14
C GLY A 429 -11.84 -16.06 4.17
N THR A 430 -12.07 -15.85 2.89
CA THR A 430 -11.28 -16.42 1.80
C THR A 430 -10.98 -15.30 0.78
N PRO A 431 -10.13 -15.53 -0.24
CA PRO A 431 -9.90 -14.52 -1.28
C PRO A 431 -11.19 -13.98 -1.90
N ARG A 432 -12.26 -14.77 -1.99
CA ARG A 432 -13.48 -14.38 -2.74
C ARG A 432 -14.70 -14.16 -1.86
N ARG A 433 -14.59 -14.30 -0.53
CA ARG A 433 -15.74 -14.14 0.35
C ARG A 433 -15.37 -13.69 1.76
N LEU A 434 -16.25 -12.88 2.33
CA LEU A 434 -16.30 -12.55 3.76
C LEU A 434 -17.60 -13.12 4.31
N VAL A 435 -17.53 -13.87 5.41
CA VAL A 435 -18.69 -14.55 5.99
C VAL A 435 -18.78 -14.22 7.47
N VAL A 436 -19.98 -13.89 7.94
CA VAL A 436 -20.29 -13.90 9.38
C VAL A 436 -21.45 -14.84 9.63
N LEU A 437 -21.26 -15.76 10.56
CA LEU A 437 -22.25 -16.72 11.04
C LEU A 437 -22.55 -16.44 12.51
N VAL A 438 -23.83 -16.32 12.81
CA VAL A 438 -24.36 -16.01 14.14
C VAL A 438 -25.23 -17.17 14.59
N ASP A 439 -24.81 -17.86 15.64
CA ASP A 439 -25.56 -18.99 16.19
C ASP A 439 -26.81 -18.50 16.96
N ALA A 440 -27.91 -19.25 16.88
CA ALA A 440 -29.11 -19.07 17.71
C ALA A 440 -29.60 -17.61 17.85
N MET A 441 -29.70 -16.89 16.73
CA MET A 441 -30.21 -15.52 16.69
C MET A 441 -31.74 -15.50 16.82
N SER A 442 -32.24 -14.66 17.72
CA SER A 442 -33.67 -14.47 17.96
C SER A 442 -34.37 -13.81 16.77
N SER A 443 -35.60 -14.23 16.50
CA SER A 443 -36.43 -13.70 15.41
C SER A 443 -37.01 -12.30 15.66
N LYS A 444 -36.93 -11.81 16.90
CA LYS A 444 -37.44 -10.50 17.33
C LYS A 444 -36.45 -9.83 18.27
N GLN A 445 -36.48 -8.50 18.30
CA GLN A 445 -35.77 -7.71 19.30
C GLN A 445 -36.32 -7.99 20.70
N LEU A 446 -35.48 -7.80 21.73
CA LEU A 446 -35.98 -7.70 23.10
C LEU A 446 -36.80 -6.41 23.25
N GLU A 447 -37.95 -6.51 23.92
CA GLU A 447 -38.74 -5.35 24.31
C GLU A 447 -37.96 -4.52 25.34
N GLU A 448 -37.90 -3.20 25.12
CA GLU A 448 -37.28 -2.26 26.06
C GLU A 448 -38.33 -1.27 26.58
N GLU A 449 -38.37 -1.09 27.90
CA GLU A 449 -39.10 0.01 28.52
C GLU A 449 -38.20 1.24 28.59
N VAL A 450 -38.42 2.20 27.70
CA VAL A 450 -37.66 3.46 27.66
C VAL A 450 -38.41 4.53 28.45
N GLU A 451 -37.69 5.22 29.34
CA GLU A 451 -38.22 6.38 30.04
C GLU A 451 -38.03 7.66 29.19
N VAL A 452 -39.12 8.17 28.62
CA VAL A 452 -39.08 9.40 27.82
C VAL A 452 -39.40 10.64 28.64
N ARG A 453 -38.56 11.67 28.52
CA ARG A 453 -38.76 12.96 29.19
C ARG A 453 -39.73 13.84 28.40
N GLY A 454 -40.78 14.28 29.07
CA GLY A 454 -41.80 15.18 28.57
C GLY A 454 -41.61 16.64 29.00
N PRO A 455 -42.67 17.47 28.91
CA PRO A 455 -42.60 18.88 29.28
C PRO A 455 -42.37 19.08 30.79
N PRO A 456 -41.88 20.26 31.21
CA PRO A 456 -41.82 20.63 32.63
C PRO A 456 -43.18 20.45 33.31
N ALA A 457 -43.19 19.97 34.56
CA ALA A 457 -44.42 19.73 35.32
C ALA A 457 -45.29 20.99 35.42
N SER A 458 -44.68 22.17 35.52
CA SER A 458 -45.35 23.48 35.52
C SER A 458 -46.06 23.84 34.21
N LYS A 459 -45.71 23.18 33.10
CA LYS A 459 -46.41 23.34 31.80
C LYS A 459 -47.34 22.17 31.51
N ALA A 460 -47.11 21.02 32.14
CA ALA A 460 -47.89 19.80 31.95
C ALA A 460 -49.18 19.78 32.78
N PHE A 461 -49.19 20.44 33.94
CA PHE A 461 -50.34 20.56 34.82
C PHE A 461 -50.63 22.03 35.15
N ASP A 462 -51.89 22.40 35.28
CA ASP A 462 -52.31 23.73 35.71
C ASP A 462 -52.28 23.90 37.24
N ASP A 463 -52.58 25.10 37.74
CA ASP A 463 -52.58 25.43 39.17
C ASP A 463 -53.61 24.64 39.99
N GLN A 464 -54.55 23.95 39.33
CA GLN A 464 -55.57 23.08 39.94
C GLN A 464 -55.19 21.59 39.85
N GLY A 465 -54.03 21.27 39.25
CA GLY A 465 -53.53 19.91 39.07
C GLY A 465 -54.09 19.18 37.84
N ASN A 466 -54.86 19.84 36.98
CA ASN A 466 -55.42 19.22 35.78
C ASN A 466 -54.40 19.17 34.63
N PRO A 467 -54.36 18.11 33.81
CA PRO A 467 -53.45 17.99 32.69
C PRO A 467 -53.75 19.03 31.60
N THR A 468 -52.73 19.77 31.17
CA THR A 468 -52.86 20.76 30.10
C THR A 468 -52.80 20.10 28.71
N LYS A 469 -53.02 20.88 27.65
CA LYS A 469 -52.80 20.44 26.25
C LYS A 469 -51.38 19.90 26.01
N ALA A 470 -50.38 20.34 26.79
CA ALA A 470 -49.02 19.84 26.66
C ALA A 470 -48.87 18.42 27.21
N ALA A 471 -49.54 18.09 28.32
CA ALA A 471 -49.59 16.72 28.84
C ALA A 471 -50.43 15.79 27.96
N ASP A 472 -51.58 16.26 27.46
CA ASP A 472 -52.42 15.48 26.52
C ASP A 472 -51.69 15.21 25.19
N GLY A 473 -51.00 16.21 24.63
CA GLY A 473 -50.17 16.04 23.44
C GLY A 473 -49.00 15.06 23.66
N PHE A 474 -48.38 15.09 24.83
CA PHE A 474 -47.31 14.15 25.21
C PHE A 474 -47.84 12.72 25.38
N SER A 475 -48.97 12.55 26.08
CA SER A 475 -49.67 11.28 26.26
C SER A 475 -50.06 10.64 24.92
N ARG A 476 -50.64 11.42 23.98
CA ARG A 476 -51.02 10.93 22.65
C ARG A 476 -49.83 10.55 21.78
N ARG A 477 -48.74 11.31 21.85
CA ARG A 477 -47.54 11.05 21.04
C ARG A 477 -46.91 9.69 21.32
N TYR A 478 -46.94 9.26 22.58
CA TYR A 478 -46.32 8.01 23.03
C TYR A 478 -47.33 6.91 23.37
N GLY A 479 -48.63 7.15 23.17
CA GLY A 479 -49.68 6.15 23.44
C GLY A 479 -49.85 5.77 24.90
N VAL A 480 -49.34 6.56 25.85
CA VAL A 480 -49.38 6.29 27.29
C VAL A 480 -50.54 7.06 27.94
N PRO A 481 -51.48 6.42 28.66
CA PRO A 481 -52.56 7.12 29.37
C PRO A 481 -52.03 8.21 30.30
N LEU A 482 -52.73 9.35 30.40
CA LEU A 482 -52.36 10.48 31.27
C LEU A 482 -52.11 10.06 32.72
N GLU A 483 -52.82 9.04 33.20
CA GLU A 483 -52.72 8.47 34.55
C GLU A 483 -51.40 7.73 34.82
N LYS A 484 -50.69 7.28 33.77
CA LYS A 484 -49.41 6.57 33.86
C LYS A 484 -48.19 7.49 33.75
N LEU A 485 -48.41 8.79 33.59
CA LEU A 485 -47.35 9.79 33.61
C LEU A 485 -46.91 10.05 35.06
N TYR A 486 -45.60 10.14 35.28
CA TYR A 486 -45.05 10.47 36.61
C TYR A 486 -44.07 11.64 36.52
N ARG A 487 -43.80 12.25 37.66
CA ARG A 487 -42.90 13.41 37.75
C ARG A 487 -41.53 12.97 38.24
N LYS A 488 -40.48 13.54 37.64
CA LYS A 488 -39.09 13.28 38.02
C LYS A 488 -38.31 14.58 37.98
N VAL A 489 -37.52 14.82 39.03
CA VAL A 489 -36.67 16.02 39.13
C VAL A 489 -35.39 15.76 38.35
N SER A 490 -35.09 16.64 37.38
CA SER A 490 -33.85 16.59 36.60
C SER A 490 -33.16 17.95 36.67
N GLY A 491 -32.17 18.07 37.55
CA GLY A 491 -31.53 19.34 37.88
C GLY A 491 -32.42 20.22 38.79
N LYS A 492 -32.69 21.46 38.38
CA LYS A 492 -33.55 22.42 39.13
C LYS A 492 -35.03 22.41 38.69
N THR A 493 -35.41 21.53 37.77
CA THR A 493 -36.74 21.54 37.15
C THR A 493 -37.36 20.15 37.20
N GLU A 494 -38.63 20.08 37.59
CA GLU A 494 -39.43 18.87 37.58
C GLU A 494 -40.02 18.67 36.18
N TYR A 495 -39.84 17.50 35.60
CA TYR A 495 -40.37 17.12 34.29
C TYR A 495 -41.36 15.97 34.44
N VAL A 496 -42.30 15.88 33.49
CA VAL A 496 -43.16 14.70 33.35
C VAL A 496 -42.42 13.65 32.55
N HIS A 497 -42.47 12.40 32.98
CA HIS A 497 -41.87 11.24 32.34
C HIS A 497 -42.95 10.19 32.04
N ALA A 498 -42.72 9.40 30.99
CA ALA A 498 -43.52 8.22 30.68
C ALA A 498 -42.58 7.03 30.46
N ARG A 499 -42.98 5.85 30.93
CA ARG A 499 -42.37 4.59 30.49
C ARG A 499 -43.11 4.13 29.24
N VAL A 500 -42.38 4.01 28.14
CA VAL A 500 -42.91 3.59 26.86
C VAL A 500 -42.22 2.29 26.51
N THR A 501 -42.99 1.23 26.32
CA THR A 501 -42.48 -0.02 25.78
C THR A 501 -42.29 0.15 24.28
N GLU A 502 -41.05 0.12 23.81
CA GLU A 502 -40.80 0.07 22.38
C GLU A 502 -41.21 -1.31 21.84
N PRO A 503 -42.08 -1.37 20.82
CA PRO A 503 -42.51 -2.66 20.30
C PRO A 503 -41.34 -3.40 19.65
N ALA A 504 -41.20 -4.68 19.99
CA ALA A 504 -40.19 -5.55 19.38
C ALA A 504 -40.42 -5.67 17.86
N ARG A 505 -39.40 -5.31 17.07
CA ARG A 505 -39.40 -5.51 15.62
C ARG A 505 -38.87 -6.89 15.25
N LEU A 506 -39.23 -7.37 14.06
CA LEU A 506 -38.66 -8.61 13.52
C LEU A 506 -37.18 -8.41 13.18
N ALA A 507 -36.36 -9.42 13.46
CA ALA A 507 -34.94 -9.40 13.13
C ALA A 507 -34.69 -9.09 11.65
N LEU A 508 -35.50 -9.69 10.77
CA LEU A 508 -35.44 -9.46 9.32
C LEU A 508 -35.62 -8.00 8.92
N GLU A 509 -36.56 -7.28 9.52
CA GLU A 509 -36.80 -5.87 9.20
C GLU A 509 -35.59 -5.01 9.57
N VAL A 510 -35.08 -5.24 10.77
CA VAL A 510 -33.95 -4.49 11.32
C VAL A 510 -32.68 -4.76 10.53
N LEU A 511 -32.39 -6.03 10.23
CA LEU A 511 -31.23 -6.43 9.45
C LEU A 511 -31.31 -5.88 8.02
N SER A 512 -32.49 -5.94 7.38
CA SER A 512 -32.70 -5.37 6.04
C SER A 512 -32.43 -3.87 5.97
N GLU A 513 -32.73 -3.11 7.03
CA GLU A 513 -32.50 -1.67 7.11
C GLU A 513 -31.03 -1.33 7.40
N ASP A 514 -30.40 -2.02 8.35
CA ASP A 514 -29.12 -1.60 8.91
C ASP A 514 -27.89 -2.25 8.23
N LEU A 515 -28.03 -3.45 7.66
CA LEU A 515 -26.91 -4.16 7.03
C LEU A 515 -26.22 -3.31 5.94
N PRO A 516 -26.92 -2.63 5.00
CA PRO A 516 -26.25 -1.78 4.01
C PRO A 516 -25.35 -0.70 4.65
N GLY A 517 -25.80 -0.10 5.76
CA GLY A 517 -25.04 0.89 6.50
C GLY A 517 -23.84 0.31 7.24
N ILE A 518 -23.95 -0.93 7.74
CA ILE A 518 -22.83 -1.68 8.32
C ILE A 518 -21.78 -2.03 7.27
N LEU A 519 -22.20 -2.57 6.12
CA LEU A 519 -21.28 -2.95 5.04
C LEU A 519 -20.49 -1.75 4.51
N ALA A 520 -21.10 -0.56 4.48
CA ALA A 520 -20.44 0.68 4.08
C ALA A 520 -19.35 1.18 5.06
N LYS A 521 -19.31 0.67 6.30
CA LYS A 521 -18.30 1.05 7.31
C LYS A 521 -16.98 0.28 7.16
N ILE A 522 -16.95 -0.81 6.38
CA ILE A 522 -15.72 -1.59 6.16
C ILE A 522 -14.72 -0.71 5.42
N SER A 523 -13.52 -0.60 5.97
CA SER A 523 -12.47 0.28 5.45
C SER A 523 -11.21 -0.48 5.08
N PHE A 524 -10.52 0.03 4.05
CA PHE A 524 -9.31 -0.57 3.49
C PHE A 524 -8.25 0.51 3.23
N PRO A 525 -6.94 0.15 3.24
CA PRO A 525 -5.87 1.09 2.89
C PRO A 525 -5.99 1.65 1.47
N LYS A 526 -6.42 0.81 0.53
CA LYS A 526 -6.78 1.19 -0.84
C LYS A 526 -8.15 0.63 -1.17
N SER A 527 -8.94 1.37 -1.93
CA SER A 527 -10.26 0.96 -2.37
C SER A 527 -10.51 1.42 -3.80
N MET A 528 -11.42 0.74 -4.48
CA MET A 528 -11.80 1.02 -5.85
C MET A 528 -13.32 1.12 -6.01
N ARG A 529 -13.72 1.85 -7.04
CA ARG A 529 -15.06 1.79 -7.65
C ARG A 529 -15.02 0.84 -8.84
N TRP A 530 -16.19 0.36 -9.21
CA TRP A 530 -16.41 -0.40 -10.43
C TRP A 530 -17.70 0.12 -11.10
N ASN A 531 -18.61 -0.76 -11.51
CA ASN A 531 -19.97 -0.35 -11.93
C ASN A 531 -20.89 0.08 -10.76
N SER A 532 -20.30 0.52 -9.65
CA SER A 532 -20.97 0.96 -8.42
C SER A 532 -20.25 2.18 -7.83
N SER A 533 -21.00 3.04 -7.13
CA SER A 533 -20.45 4.18 -6.38
C SER A 533 -19.85 3.77 -5.03
N VAL A 534 -20.07 2.53 -4.59
CA VAL A 534 -19.48 1.98 -3.36
C VAL A 534 -17.97 1.81 -3.56
N MET A 535 -17.21 2.17 -2.53
CA MET A 535 -15.77 1.91 -2.45
C MET A 535 -15.56 0.59 -1.69
N PHE A 536 -14.80 -0.34 -2.27
CA PHE A 536 -14.44 -1.59 -1.61
C PHE A 536 -13.04 -2.03 -2.05
N SER A 537 -12.44 -3.03 -1.38
CA SER A 537 -11.12 -3.57 -1.80
C SER A 537 -11.18 -4.13 -3.22
N ARG A 538 -12.22 -4.92 -3.55
CA ARG A 538 -12.47 -5.51 -4.87
C ARG A 538 -13.97 -5.51 -5.20
N PRO A 539 -14.38 -5.63 -6.47
CA PRO A 539 -15.79 -5.63 -6.85
C PRO A 539 -16.59 -6.71 -6.13
N ILE A 540 -17.71 -6.31 -5.53
CA ILE A 540 -18.70 -7.24 -4.96
C ILE A 540 -19.50 -7.82 -6.13
N ARG A 541 -19.69 -9.14 -6.14
CA ARG A 541 -20.36 -9.88 -7.23
C ARG A 541 -21.60 -10.64 -6.76
N TRP A 542 -21.68 -11.04 -5.49
CA TRP A 542 -22.91 -11.55 -4.89
C TRP A 542 -23.01 -11.18 -3.41
N VAL A 543 -24.24 -11.19 -2.88
CA VAL A 543 -24.51 -11.03 -1.46
C VAL A 543 -25.52 -12.10 -1.07
N MET A 544 -25.19 -12.91 -0.08
CA MET A 544 -26.11 -13.89 0.49
C MET A 544 -26.42 -13.51 1.93
N ALA A 545 -27.68 -13.55 2.33
CA ALA A 545 -28.06 -13.29 3.72
C ALA A 545 -29.28 -14.13 4.11
N LEU A 546 -29.12 -15.01 5.09
CA LEU A 546 -30.17 -15.94 5.53
C LEU A 546 -30.32 -15.93 7.05
N HIS A 547 -31.55 -15.91 7.54
CA HIS A 547 -31.90 -16.23 8.93
C HIS A 547 -32.74 -17.52 8.92
N GLY A 548 -32.14 -18.63 9.33
CA GLY A 548 -32.66 -19.96 9.02
C GLY A 548 -32.74 -20.16 7.51
N ASP A 549 -33.93 -20.47 6.99
CA ASP A 549 -34.25 -20.63 5.57
C ASP A 549 -34.80 -19.35 4.91
N LEU A 550 -34.91 -18.24 5.65
CA LEU A 550 -35.46 -16.98 5.15
C LEU A 550 -34.37 -16.04 4.67
N VAL A 551 -34.52 -15.53 3.44
CA VAL A 551 -33.65 -14.48 2.90
C VAL A 551 -33.90 -13.17 3.63
N VAL A 552 -32.84 -12.50 4.07
CA VAL A 552 -32.88 -11.13 4.59
C VAL A 552 -32.80 -10.16 3.41
N PRO A 553 -33.89 -9.50 2.98
CA PRO A 553 -33.90 -8.76 1.71
C PRO A 553 -33.30 -7.37 1.88
N PHE A 554 -32.17 -7.09 1.23
CA PHE A 554 -31.60 -5.77 1.10
C PHE A 554 -30.80 -5.66 -0.21
N SER A 555 -30.32 -4.46 -0.52
CA SER A 555 -29.43 -4.26 -1.66
C SER A 555 -28.20 -3.47 -1.24
N PHE A 556 -27.03 -3.88 -1.73
CA PHE A 556 -25.76 -3.23 -1.47
C PHE A 556 -24.88 -3.27 -2.72
N ALA A 557 -24.21 -2.16 -3.04
CA ALA A 557 -23.34 -2.02 -4.20
C ALA A 557 -23.97 -2.46 -5.55
N GLY A 558 -25.28 -2.26 -5.72
CA GLY A 558 -26.02 -2.66 -6.93
C GLY A 558 -26.48 -4.13 -6.96
N ILE A 559 -26.23 -4.89 -5.90
CA ILE A 559 -26.57 -6.32 -5.79
C ILE A 559 -27.66 -6.52 -4.74
N SER A 560 -28.64 -7.37 -5.03
CA SER A 560 -29.67 -7.77 -4.06
C SER A 560 -29.22 -9.03 -3.31
N SER A 561 -29.50 -9.09 -2.01
CA SER A 561 -29.25 -10.27 -1.21
C SER A 561 -30.13 -11.46 -1.64
N GLY A 562 -29.57 -12.66 -1.54
CA GLY A 562 -30.27 -13.90 -1.87
C GLY A 562 -29.79 -15.09 -1.03
N ASN A 563 -29.98 -16.29 -1.59
CA ASN A 563 -29.58 -17.57 -1.01
C ASN A 563 -28.61 -18.36 -1.90
N VAL A 564 -27.92 -17.66 -2.81
CA VAL A 564 -26.97 -18.26 -3.75
C VAL A 564 -25.56 -17.79 -3.39
N SER A 565 -24.66 -18.76 -3.24
CA SER A 565 -23.22 -18.57 -3.11
C SER A 565 -22.51 -19.03 -4.38
N CYS A 566 -21.21 -18.78 -4.50
CA CYS A 566 -20.40 -19.18 -5.65
C CYS A 566 -19.34 -20.22 -5.27
N GLY A 567 -19.17 -21.22 -6.15
CA GLY A 567 -18.13 -22.24 -6.06
C GLY A 567 -16.77 -21.79 -6.63
N LEU A 568 -15.83 -22.73 -6.73
CA LEU A 568 -14.54 -22.52 -7.39
C LEU A 568 -14.72 -22.33 -8.91
N ARG A 569 -13.99 -21.37 -9.51
CA ARG A 569 -14.14 -21.01 -10.93
C ARG A 569 -13.78 -22.13 -11.91
N ASN A 570 -12.87 -23.02 -11.51
CA ASN A 570 -12.41 -24.18 -12.30
C ASN A 570 -13.35 -25.39 -12.21
N THR A 571 -14.55 -25.23 -11.64
CA THR A 571 -15.52 -26.32 -11.51
C THR A 571 -16.83 -26.03 -12.25
N ALA A 572 -17.50 -27.08 -12.72
CA ALA A 572 -18.77 -26.97 -13.44
C ALA A 572 -19.93 -26.42 -12.58
N SER A 573 -19.80 -26.43 -11.26
CA SER A 573 -20.80 -25.94 -10.29
C SER A 573 -20.46 -24.53 -9.81
N ALA A 574 -20.58 -23.54 -10.69
CA ALA A 574 -20.24 -22.16 -10.36
C ALA A 574 -21.21 -21.51 -9.35
N SER A 575 -22.45 -21.99 -9.26
CA SER A 575 -23.48 -21.48 -8.35
C SER A 575 -23.93 -22.55 -7.37
N LEU A 576 -23.95 -22.19 -6.08
CA LEU A 576 -24.31 -23.05 -4.95
C LEU A 576 -25.58 -22.51 -4.30
N PHE A 577 -26.65 -23.28 -4.33
CA PHE A 577 -27.89 -22.93 -3.65
C PHE A 577 -27.82 -23.35 -2.19
N ILE A 578 -27.96 -22.39 -1.27
CA ILE A 578 -27.94 -22.62 0.17
C ILE A 578 -29.37 -22.66 0.69
N GLN A 579 -29.76 -23.81 1.23
CA GLN A 579 -31.13 -24.04 1.68
C GLN A 579 -31.46 -23.27 2.96
N ASN A 580 -30.53 -23.24 3.91
CA ASN A 580 -30.65 -22.53 5.17
C ASN A 580 -29.27 -22.20 5.75
N ALA A 581 -29.23 -21.25 6.69
CA ALA A 581 -28.02 -20.78 7.35
C ALA A 581 -27.23 -21.92 8.04
N GLU A 582 -27.92 -22.89 8.64
CA GLU A 582 -27.28 -24.01 9.36
C GLU A 582 -26.52 -24.96 8.42
N SER A 583 -26.95 -25.09 7.16
CA SER A 583 -26.33 -25.96 6.15
C SER A 583 -25.12 -25.36 5.44
N TYR A 584 -24.80 -24.09 5.68
CA TYR A 584 -23.80 -23.35 4.90
C TYR A 584 -22.40 -23.97 4.95
N GLU A 585 -21.89 -24.26 6.15
CA GLU A 585 -20.53 -24.79 6.30
C GLU A 585 -20.36 -26.14 5.60
N ASP A 586 -21.35 -27.02 5.72
CA ASP A 586 -21.36 -28.32 5.06
C ASP A 586 -21.49 -28.17 3.54
N ALA A 587 -22.30 -27.23 3.05
CA ALA A 587 -22.42 -26.94 1.63
C ALA A 587 -21.09 -26.47 1.03
N MET A 588 -20.37 -25.56 1.72
CA MET A 588 -19.04 -25.11 1.31
C MET A 588 -18.04 -26.26 1.29
N ARG A 589 -17.99 -27.07 2.36
CA ARG A 589 -17.09 -28.23 2.46
C ARG A 589 -17.37 -29.25 1.35
N ASN A 590 -18.64 -29.55 1.07
CA ASN A 590 -19.04 -30.47 0.00
C ASN A 590 -18.70 -29.95 -1.41
N SER A 591 -18.63 -28.62 -1.58
CA SER A 591 -18.15 -28.00 -2.81
C SER A 591 -16.63 -27.92 -2.92
N GLY A 592 -15.90 -28.41 -1.92
CA GLY A 592 -14.44 -28.40 -1.86
C GLY A 592 -13.83 -27.10 -1.34
N ILE A 593 -14.62 -26.20 -0.77
CA ILE A 593 -14.17 -24.91 -0.24
C ILE A 593 -13.97 -25.01 1.27
N ASN A 594 -12.76 -24.68 1.73
CA ASN A 594 -12.44 -24.54 3.14
C ASN A 594 -12.55 -23.07 3.54
N ILE A 595 -13.60 -22.67 4.25
CA ILE A 595 -13.80 -21.27 4.67
C ILE A 595 -12.95 -20.87 5.89
N GLU A 596 -12.57 -21.84 6.73
CA GLU A 596 -11.76 -21.60 7.93
C GLU A 596 -10.26 -21.56 7.62
N ILE A 597 -9.61 -20.45 7.98
CA ILE A 597 -8.19 -20.22 7.67
C ILE A 597 -7.27 -21.20 8.39
N GLU A 598 -7.52 -21.52 9.66
CA GLU A 598 -6.66 -22.43 10.43
C GLU A 598 -6.69 -23.85 9.86
N GLU A 599 -7.85 -24.30 9.37
CA GLU A 599 -7.97 -25.57 8.67
C GLU A 599 -7.20 -25.55 7.33
N ARG A 600 -7.29 -24.45 6.55
CA ARG A 600 -6.48 -24.30 5.32
C ARG A 600 -4.98 -24.35 5.61
N LYS A 601 -4.50 -23.65 6.65
CA LYS A 601 -3.09 -23.68 7.06
C LYS A 601 -2.65 -25.08 7.46
N LYS A 602 -3.48 -25.77 8.24
CA LYS A 602 -3.21 -27.16 8.67
C LYS A 602 -3.09 -28.09 7.47
N ILE A 603 -4.02 -28.02 6.51
CA ILE A 603 -3.96 -28.83 5.27
C ILE A 603 -2.68 -28.54 4.50
N ILE A 604 -2.32 -27.25 4.33
CA ILE A 604 -1.09 -26.86 3.64
C ILE A 604 0.12 -27.45 4.35
N LEU A 605 0.24 -27.30 5.67
CA LEU A 605 1.37 -27.78 6.45
C LEU A 605 1.49 -29.30 6.44
N GLU A 606 0.40 -30.03 6.70
CA GLU A 606 0.42 -31.50 6.79
C GLU A 606 0.82 -32.12 5.45
N LYS A 607 0.18 -31.70 4.35
CA LYS A 607 0.48 -32.22 3.01
C LYS A 607 1.87 -31.78 2.53
N SER A 608 2.27 -30.52 2.74
CA SER A 608 3.59 -30.04 2.33
C SER A 608 4.72 -30.74 3.11
N ASN A 609 4.54 -31.01 4.40
CA ASN A 609 5.52 -31.79 5.18
C ASN A 609 5.61 -33.24 4.71
N ALA A 610 4.50 -33.86 4.31
CA ALA A 610 4.53 -35.20 3.73
C ALA A 610 5.30 -35.23 2.40
N LEU A 611 5.09 -34.23 1.54
CA LEU A 611 5.83 -34.08 0.28
C LEU A 611 7.33 -33.82 0.52
N ALA A 612 7.69 -32.94 1.45
CA ALA A 612 9.10 -32.68 1.79
C ALA A 612 9.81 -33.95 2.32
N LYS A 613 9.14 -34.74 3.16
CA LYS A 613 9.67 -36.02 3.65
C LYS A 613 9.91 -37.03 2.51
N SER A 614 9.11 -37.00 1.43
CA SER A 614 9.29 -37.91 0.29
C SER A 614 10.62 -37.71 -0.45
N VAL A 615 11.27 -36.54 -0.27
CA VAL A 615 12.59 -36.21 -0.82
C VAL A 615 13.66 -36.10 0.27
N ASN A 616 13.43 -36.69 1.45
CA ASN A 616 14.30 -36.62 2.63
C ASN A 616 14.61 -35.18 3.08
N GLY A 617 13.66 -34.26 2.89
CA GLY A 617 13.81 -32.85 3.24
C GLY A 617 12.85 -32.39 4.35
N ARG A 618 13.14 -31.20 4.88
CA ARG A 618 12.33 -30.46 5.83
C ARG A 618 11.84 -29.17 5.20
N LEU A 619 10.57 -28.85 5.43
CA LEU A 619 9.94 -27.65 4.92
C LEU A 619 10.39 -26.41 5.72
N VAL A 620 10.78 -25.33 5.02
CA VAL A 620 11.00 -24.02 5.62
C VAL A 620 9.72 -23.19 5.46
N VAL A 621 9.06 -22.88 6.56
CA VAL A 621 7.77 -22.17 6.56
C VAL A 621 7.87 -20.86 7.33
N PRO A 622 8.14 -19.73 6.65
CA PRO A 622 7.92 -18.42 7.24
C PRO A 622 6.43 -18.24 7.55
N GLN A 623 6.09 -17.85 8.79
CA GLN A 623 4.68 -17.70 9.21
C GLN A 623 3.91 -16.69 8.34
N ASN A 624 4.56 -15.59 7.97
CA ASN A 624 3.95 -14.58 7.10
C ASN A 624 3.57 -15.16 5.73
N LEU A 625 4.43 -16.02 5.16
CA LEU A 625 4.17 -16.66 3.88
C LEU A 625 3.03 -17.69 3.97
N LEU A 626 2.97 -18.48 5.05
CA LEU A 626 1.86 -19.42 5.26
C LEU A 626 0.51 -18.69 5.35
N ASN A 627 0.45 -17.60 6.12
CA ASN A 627 -0.73 -16.76 6.23
C ASN A 627 -1.13 -16.17 4.88
N GLU A 628 -0.16 -15.72 4.08
CA GLU A 628 -0.39 -15.18 2.74
C GLU A 628 -0.96 -16.27 1.81
N VAL A 629 -0.29 -17.41 1.68
CA VAL A 629 -0.71 -18.52 0.81
C VAL A 629 -2.09 -19.06 1.20
N ALA A 630 -2.37 -19.21 2.50
CA ALA A 630 -3.68 -19.67 2.98
C ALA A 630 -4.82 -18.69 2.66
N ASN A 631 -4.53 -17.41 2.39
CA ASN A 631 -5.49 -16.41 1.94
C ASN A 631 -5.37 -16.08 0.44
N LEU A 632 -4.61 -16.87 -0.33
CA LEU A 632 -4.62 -16.86 -1.80
C LEU A 632 -5.48 -18.00 -2.38
N VAL A 633 -5.85 -18.99 -1.56
CA VAL A 633 -6.56 -20.20 -1.99
C VAL A 633 -7.78 -20.49 -1.13
N GLU A 634 -8.80 -21.10 -1.73
CA GLU A 634 -10.01 -21.59 -1.05
C GLU A 634 -9.95 -23.11 -0.82
N ALA A 635 -9.21 -23.82 -1.67
CA ALA A 635 -9.10 -25.28 -1.70
C ALA A 635 -7.63 -25.70 -1.92
N PRO A 636 -6.78 -25.70 -0.87
CA PRO A 636 -5.33 -25.85 -1.02
C PRO A 636 -4.91 -27.24 -1.52
N VAL A 637 -4.13 -27.27 -2.60
CA VAL A 637 -3.47 -28.48 -3.13
C VAL A 637 -1.95 -28.25 -3.21
N PRO A 638 -1.19 -28.67 -2.18
CA PRO A 638 0.27 -28.61 -2.23
C PRO A 638 0.87 -29.58 -3.25
N LEU A 639 1.84 -29.12 -4.03
CA LEU A 639 2.52 -29.84 -5.10
C LEU A 639 4.04 -29.70 -4.95
N ILE A 640 4.78 -30.78 -5.17
CA ILE A 640 6.25 -30.76 -5.18
C ILE A 640 6.79 -30.58 -6.59
N GLY A 641 7.53 -29.49 -6.80
CA GLY A 641 8.28 -29.20 -8.02
C GLY A 641 9.78 -29.39 -7.82
N LYS A 642 10.52 -29.53 -8.93
CA LYS A 642 11.99 -29.62 -8.94
C LYS A 642 12.62 -28.57 -9.85
N PHE A 643 13.86 -28.20 -9.56
CA PHE A 643 14.70 -27.40 -10.45
C PHE A 643 16.08 -28.04 -10.66
N LYS A 644 16.88 -27.50 -11.59
CA LYS A 644 18.21 -28.06 -11.88
C LYS A 644 19.16 -27.81 -10.70
N GLU A 645 19.88 -28.85 -10.27
CA GLU A 645 20.88 -28.76 -9.20
C GLU A 645 21.96 -27.71 -9.46
N SER A 646 22.28 -27.40 -10.72
CA SER A 646 23.23 -26.35 -11.09
C SER A 646 22.87 -24.96 -10.56
N PHE A 647 21.59 -24.71 -10.22
CA PHE A 647 21.21 -23.43 -9.61
C PHE A 647 21.64 -23.31 -8.14
N LEU A 648 21.97 -24.41 -7.46
CA LEU A 648 22.48 -24.38 -6.08
C LEU A 648 23.90 -23.77 -5.98
N GLU A 649 24.55 -23.47 -7.10
CA GLU A 649 25.78 -22.65 -7.14
C GLU A 649 25.51 -21.17 -6.84
N LEU A 650 24.26 -20.72 -6.97
CA LEU A 650 23.83 -19.36 -6.63
C LEU A 650 23.66 -19.21 -5.10
N PRO A 651 23.76 -17.99 -4.57
CA PRO A 651 23.51 -17.73 -3.15
C PRO A 651 22.14 -18.23 -2.70
N GLU A 652 22.07 -18.91 -1.55
CA GLU A 652 20.83 -19.50 -1.04
C GLU A 652 19.75 -18.43 -0.79
N GLU A 653 20.13 -17.26 -0.30
CA GLU A 653 19.23 -16.14 -0.03
C GLU A 653 18.61 -15.60 -1.32
N LEU A 654 19.36 -15.59 -2.43
CA LEU A 654 18.87 -15.19 -3.75
C LEU A 654 17.80 -16.19 -4.24
N LEU A 655 18.08 -17.49 -4.18
CA LEU A 655 17.13 -18.53 -4.56
C LEU A 655 15.86 -18.48 -3.68
N THR A 656 16.05 -18.31 -2.38
CA THR A 656 14.96 -18.28 -1.39
C THR A 656 14.06 -17.07 -1.59
N ILE A 657 14.61 -15.88 -1.85
CA ILE A 657 13.81 -14.68 -2.14
C ILE A 657 13.01 -14.85 -3.42
N VAL A 658 13.61 -15.42 -4.48
CA VAL A 658 12.92 -15.69 -5.74
C VAL A 658 11.73 -16.64 -5.51
N MET A 659 11.91 -17.74 -4.78
CA MET A 659 10.82 -18.67 -4.46
C MET A 659 9.74 -18.03 -3.58
N GLN A 660 10.13 -17.42 -2.46
CA GLN A 660 9.17 -17.00 -1.44
C GLN A 660 8.47 -15.69 -1.81
N LYS A 661 9.19 -14.66 -2.25
CA LYS A 661 8.59 -13.35 -2.52
C LYS A 661 7.86 -13.30 -3.86
N HIS A 662 8.49 -13.80 -4.92
CA HIS A 662 7.96 -13.65 -6.28
C HIS A 662 7.02 -14.77 -6.72
N GLN A 663 7.04 -15.93 -6.04
CA GLN A 663 6.27 -17.11 -6.45
C GLN A 663 5.45 -17.75 -5.34
N LYS A 664 5.61 -17.30 -4.08
CA LYS A 664 4.92 -17.82 -2.90
C LYS A 664 5.15 -19.32 -2.68
N TYR A 665 6.34 -19.81 -3.03
CA TYR A 665 6.74 -21.20 -2.82
C TYR A 665 7.45 -21.40 -1.48
N PHE A 666 7.32 -22.59 -0.92
CA PHE A 666 8.08 -23.00 0.25
C PHE A 666 9.35 -23.74 -0.18
N SER A 667 10.49 -23.34 0.40
CA SER A 667 11.78 -24.01 0.20
C SER A 667 11.88 -25.28 1.04
N ILE A 668 12.66 -26.23 0.53
CA ILE A 668 12.95 -27.50 1.21
C ILE A 668 14.45 -27.55 1.49
N ILE A 669 14.82 -27.85 2.73
CA ILE A 669 16.21 -28.03 3.16
C ILE A 669 16.45 -29.47 3.59
N ASP A 670 17.70 -29.90 3.60
CA ASP A 670 18.10 -31.19 4.16
C ASP A 670 18.24 -31.15 5.70
N GLU A 671 18.74 -32.23 6.30
CA GLU A 671 19.03 -32.30 7.75
C GLU A 671 20.20 -31.40 8.19
N SER A 672 21.11 -31.04 7.27
CA SER A 672 22.24 -30.14 7.53
C SER A 672 21.88 -28.66 7.45
N GLY A 673 20.69 -28.35 6.93
CA GLY A 673 20.20 -26.99 6.72
C GLY A 673 20.48 -26.42 5.33
N GLN A 674 20.98 -27.22 4.39
CA GLN A 674 21.25 -26.81 3.01
C GLN A 674 20.00 -26.94 2.13
N LEU A 675 19.85 -26.00 1.19
CA LEU A 675 18.74 -26.00 0.23
C LEU A 675 18.79 -27.20 -0.73
N LEU A 676 17.68 -27.94 -0.83
CA LEU A 676 17.50 -29.01 -1.80
C LEU A 676 16.92 -28.48 -3.13
N PRO A 677 17.10 -29.19 -4.27
CA PRO A 677 16.62 -28.76 -5.59
C PRO A 677 15.09 -28.96 -5.78
N TYR A 678 14.31 -28.76 -4.71
CA TYR A 678 12.87 -28.97 -4.64
C TYR A 678 12.18 -27.78 -3.95
N PHE A 679 10.92 -27.58 -4.31
CA PHE A 679 10.06 -26.56 -3.72
C PHE A 679 8.63 -27.06 -3.64
N ILE A 680 7.83 -26.44 -2.77
CA ILE A 680 6.38 -26.68 -2.70
C ILE A 680 5.63 -25.47 -3.24
N ALA A 681 4.80 -25.70 -4.26
CA ALA A 681 3.77 -24.77 -4.70
C ALA A 681 2.41 -25.19 -4.12
N VAL A 682 1.49 -24.24 -3.93
CA VAL A 682 0.12 -24.54 -3.47
C VAL A 682 -0.86 -24.03 -4.51
N ALA A 683 -1.55 -24.96 -5.18
CA ALA A 683 -2.58 -24.68 -6.17
C ALA A 683 -3.97 -24.56 -5.51
N ASN A 684 -4.95 -24.03 -6.25
CA ASN A 684 -6.32 -23.84 -5.78
C ASN A 684 -7.35 -24.71 -6.53
N GLY A 685 -7.93 -25.69 -5.83
CA GLY A 685 -9.08 -26.44 -6.32
C GLY A 685 -8.75 -27.65 -7.19
N ALA A 686 -9.71 -28.04 -8.04
CA ALA A 686 -9.56 -29.18 -8.93
C ALA A 686 -8.66 -28.81 -10.11
N ILE A 687 -7.50 -29.45 -10.18
CA ILE A 687 -6.44 -29.17 -11.17
C ILE A 687 -5.84 -30.47 -11.68
N ASN A 688 -5.09 -30.40 -12.79
CA ASN A 688 -4.21 -31.48 -13.20
C ASN A 688 -2.82 -31.29 -12.56
N GLU A 689 -2.49 -32.11 -11.56
CA GLU A 689 -1.25 -31.97 -10.78
C GLU A 689 0.01 -31.98 -11.65
N ASP A 690 0.06 -32.80 -12.70
CA ASP A 690 1.23 -32.90 -13.58
C ASP A 690 1.43 -31.64 -14.44
N VAL A 691 0.33 -31.08 -14.94
CA VAL A 691 0.35 -29.84 -15.75
C VAL A 691 0.77 -28.66 -14.87
N VAL A 692 0.11 -28.48 -13.73
CA VAL A 692 0.40 -27.39 -12.81
C VAL A 692 1.83 -27.48 -12.29
N LYS A 693 2.30 -28.69 -11.92
CA LYS A 693 3.69 -28.91 -11.51
C LYS A 693 4.69 -28.46 -12.57
N LYS A 694 4.52 -28.91 -13.83
CA LYS A 694 5.42 -28.53 -14.93
C LYS A 694 5.44 -27.01 -15.17
N GLY A 695 4.28 -26.36 -15.09
CA GLY A 695 4.19 -24.90 -15.22
C GLY A 695 4.99 -24.18 -14.15
N ASN A 696 4.80 -24.55 -12.88
CA ASN A 696 5.52 -23.93 -11.76
C ASN A 696 7.04 -24.20 -11.85
N GLU A 697 7.46 -25.40 -12.29
CA GLU A 697 8.88 -25.73 -12.55
C GLU A 697 9.47 -24.86 -13.67
N ALA A 698 8.73 -24.65 -14.76
CA ALA A 698 9.16 -23.81 -15.87
C ALA A 698 9.34 -22.34 -15.47
N VAL A 699 8.44 -21.83 -14.63
CA VAL A 699 8.50 -20.46 -14.11
C VAL A 699 9.69 -20.28 -13.18
N LEU A 700 9.88 -21.19 -12.22
CA LEU A 700 11.00 -21.08 -11.30
C LEU A 700 12.33 -21.17 -12.05
N ARG A 701 12.44 -22.08 -13.03
CA ARG A 701 13.60 -22.16 -13.93
C ARG A 701 13.85 -20.82 -14.62
N ALA A 702 12.83 -20.19 -15.22
CA ALA A 702 12.98 -18.90 -15.88
C ALA A 702 13.53 -17.82 -14.93
N ARG A 703 12.97 -17.72 -13.71
CA ARG A 703 13.42 -16.75 -12.70
C ARG A 703 14.84 -17.03 -12.20
N TYR A 704 15.23 -18.30 -12.10
CA TYR A 704 16.60 -18.66 -11.73
C TYR A 704 17.61 -18.44 -12.85
N GLU A 705 17.23 -18.59 -14.13
CA GLU A 705 18.09 -18.17 -15.25
C GLU A 705 18.30 -16.65 -15.22
N ASP A 706 17.27 -15.85 -14.90
CA ASP A 706 17.40 -14.41 -14.70
C ASP A 706 18.37 -14.09 -13.54
N ALA A 707 18.14 -14.70 -12.37
CA ALA A 707 19.00 -14.53 -11.20
C ALA A 707 20.46 -14.93 -11.48
N LYS A 708 20.65 -16.03 -12.21
CA LYS A 708 21.96 -16.51 -12.65
C LYS A 708 22.65 -15.49 -13.56
N PHE A 709 21.94 -14.98 -14.57
CA PHE A 709 22.48 -13.97 -15.49
C PHE A 709 23.00 -12.75 -14.73
N PHE A 710 22.21 -12.19 -13.81
CA PHE A 710 22.64 -11.04 -13.01
C PHE A 710 23.85 -11.36 -12.12
N TYR A 711 23.85 -12.54 -11.48
CA TYR A 711 24.96 -12.98 -10.65
C TYR A 711 26.25 -13.20 -11.45
N GLU A 712 26.16 -13.74 -12.67
CA GLU A 712 27.29 -13.91 -13.58
C GLU A 712 27.84 -12.57 -14.08
N VAL A 713 26.97 -11.58 -14.33
CA VAL A 713 27.40 -10.20 -14.64
C VAL A 713 28.18 -9.62 -13.47
N ASP A 714 27.69 -9.80 -12.24
CA ASP A 714 28.31 -9.25 -11.04
C ASP A 714 29.64 -9.92 -10.68
N THR A 715 29.75 -11.23 -10.91
CA THR A 715 30.95 -12.02 -10.59
C THR A 715 32.13 -11.82 -11.54
N ARG A 716 31.94 -11.08 -12.66
CA ARG A 716 33.03 -10.64 -13.54
C ARG A 716 33.88 -9.51 -12.96
N LYS A 717 33.42 -8.85 -11.90
CA LYS A 717 34.09 -7.72 -11.23
C LYS A 717 34.33 -8.05 -9.75
N ARG A 718 35.35 -7.43 -9.16
CA ARG A 718 35.52 -7.41 -7.70
C ARG A 718 34.51 -6.49 -7.05
N PHE A 719 34.11 -6.80 -5.83
CA PHE A 719 33.12 -6.07 -5.05
C PHE A 719 33.51 -4.60 -4.85
N SER A 720 34.81 -4.33 -4.63
CA SER A 720 35.33 -2.97 -4.50
C SER A 720 35.16 -2.12 -5.76
N GLU A 721 35.08 -2.71 -6.96
CA GLU A 721 34.89 -2.00 -8.23
C GLU A 721 33.46 -1.46 -8.41
N PHE A 722 32.50 -1.95 -7.62
CA PHE A 722 31.14 -1.40 -7.62
C PHE A 722 31.03 -0.09 -6.83
N ARG A 723 32.03 0.23 -6.00
CA ARG A 723 32.06 1.48 -5.23
C ARG A 723 31.95 2.70 -6.12
N ASP A 724 32.73 2.76 -7.19
CA ASP A 724 32.75 3.90 -8.11
C ASP A 724 31.45 4.00 -8.93
N GLN A 725 30.76 2.87 -9.15
CA GLN A 725 29.48 2.84 -9.86
C GLN A 725 28.34 3.48 -9.05
N LEU A 726 28.51 3.66 -7.73
CA LEU A 726 27.60 4.45 -6.91
C LEU A 726 27.52 5.93 -7.33
N GLN A 727 28.48 6.43 -8.13
CA GLN A 727 28.41 7.75 -8.76
C GLN A 727 27.24 7.85 -9.76
N GLY A 728 26.78 6.74 -10.34
CA GLY A 728 25.61 6.68 -11.21
C GLY A 728 24.27 6.69 -10.46
N ILE A 729 24.29 6.45 -9.15
CA ILE A 729 23.07 6.36 -8.33
C ILE A 729 22.88 7.67 -7.57
N LEU A 730 21.89 8.46 -7.98
CA LEU A 730 21.61 9.75 -7.38
C LEU A 730 20.91 9.57 -6.01
N PHE A 731 21.51 10.11 -4.94
CA PHE A 731 20.89 10.11 -3.61
C PHE A 731 19.89 11.27 -3.49
N HIS A 732 20.33 12.50 -3.80
CA HIS A 732 19.47 13.69 -3.84
C HIS A 732 20.16 14.83 -4.60
N GLU A 733 19.42 15.66 -5.37
CA GLU A 733 19.99 16.75 -6.21
C GLU A 733 20.97 17.67 -5.48
N LYS A 734 20.63 18.07 -4.24
CA LYS A 734 21.47 18.93 -3.40
C LYS A 734 22.58 18.19 -2.63
N LEU A 735 22.47 16.88 -2.47
CA LEU A 735 23.36 16.08 -1.61
C LEU A 735 24.32 15.18 -2.41
N GLY A 736 24.15 15.12 -3.73
CA GLY A 736 24.95 14.32 -4.63
C GLY A 736 24.47 12.88 -4.75
N THR A 737 25.42 12.01 -5.07
CA THR A 737 25.23 10.59 -5.38
C THR A 737 25.32 9.70 -4.14
N MET A 738 25.02 8.41 -4.30
CA MET A 738 25.26 7.41 -3.25
C MET A 738 26.75 7.28 -2.93
N LEU A 739 27.64 7.50 -3.91
CA LEU A 739 29.08 7.58 -3.65
C LEU A 739 29.41 8.77 -2.73
N ASP A 740 28.85 9.94 -2.99
CA ASP A 740 29.02 11.12 -2.15
C ASP A 740 28.52 10.87 -0.72
N LYS A 741 27.35 10.25 -0.59
CA LYS A 741 26.77 9.82 0.70
C LYS A 741 27.73 8.92 1.47
N MET A 742 28.21 7.87 0.83
CA MET A 742 29.10 6.92 1.49
C MET A 742 30.48 7.51 1.79
N ASN A 743 30.94 8.51 1.03
CA ASN A 743 32.16 9.26 1.35
C ASN A 743 31.97 10.16 2.58
N ARG A 744 30.78 10.74 2.79
CA ARG A 744 30.45 11.44 4.04
C ARG A 744 30.40 10.49 5.22
N LEU A 745 29.77 9.32 5.05
CA LEU A 745 29.76 8.26 6.04
C LEU A 745 31.19 7.90 6.48
N LYS A 746 32.08 7.61 5.52
CA LYS A 746 33.50 7.29 5.80
C LYS A 746 34.23 8.40 6.58
N LYS A 747 33.86 9.67 6.41
CA LYS A 747 34.45 10.79 7.18
C LYS A 747 33.97 10.86 8.63
N MET A 748 32.84 10.22 8.96
CA MET A 748 32.25 10.25 10.30
C MET A 748 32.66 9.07 11.16
N VAL A 749 32.90 7.89 10.58
CA VAL A 749 33.02 6.64 11.34
C VAL A 749 34.07 6.68 12.46
N SER A 750 35.27 7.21 12.20
CA SER A 750 36.33 7.24 13.23
C SER A 750 35.95 8.12 14.43
N LYS A 751 35.23 9.23 14.21
CA LYS A 751 34.72 10.10 15.28
C LYS A 751 33.51 9.49 16.00
N LEU A 752 32.68 8.74 15.29
CA LEU A 752 31.55 8.01 15.88
C LEU A 752 32.02 6.83 16.74
N CYS A 753 33.07 6.11 16.35
CA CYS A 753 33.67 5.07 17.18
C CYS A 753 34.07 5.62 18.55
N LEU A 754 34.75 6.77 18.58
CA LEU A 754 35.12 7.45 19.82
C LEU A 754 33.88 7.89 20.62
N ALA A 755 32.85 8.42 19.96
CA ALA A 755 31.64 8.90 20.63
C ALA A 755 30.73 7.78 21.16
N LEU A 756 30.85 6.57 20.62
CA LEU A 756 30.09 5.36 21.00
C LEU A 756 30.91 4.39 21.88
N GLU A 757 32.11 4.82 22.29
CA GLU A 757 33.02 4.02 23.13
C GLU A 757 33.29 2.63 22.52
N ILE A 758 33.60 2.61 21.22
CA ILE A 758 33.99 1.40 20.50
C ILE A 758 35.49 1.17 20.64
N ASP A 759 35.88 -0.10 20.75
CA ASP A 759 37.28 -0.51 20.84
C ASP A 759 38.12 0.03 19.67
N GLU A 760 39.28 0.61 19.97
CA GLU A 760 40.19 1.18 18.97
C GLU A 760 40.73 0.11 18.00
N ASP A 761 40.85 -1.14 18.45
CA ASP A 761 41.31 -2.27 17.63
C ASP A 761 40.32 -2.61 16.48
N LEU A 762 39.04 -2.21 16.62
CA LEU A 762 38.01 -2.39 15.60
C LEU A 762 38.00 -1.28 14.54
N LEU A 763 38.70 -0.16 14.77
CA LEU A 763 38.67 0.98 13.86
C LEU A 763 39.06 0.63 12.41
N PRO A 764 40.11 -0.19 12.14
CA PRO A 764 40.45 -0.60 10.77
C PRO A 764 39.32 -1.38 10.08
N VAL A 765 38.63 -2.26 10.83
CA VAL A 765 37.49 -3.04 10.32
C VAL A 765 36.34 -2.11 9.91
N VAL A 766 36.05 -1.10 10.75
CA VAL A 766 35.00 -0.11 10.48
C VAL A 766 35.34 0.73 9.25
N GLU A 767 36.59 1.18 9.11
CA GLU A 767 37.04 2.00 7.98
C GLU A 767 37.04 1.23 6.66
N ASP A 768 37.46 -0.03 6.68
CA ASP A 768 37.42 -0.92 5.51
C ASP A 768 35.97 -1.22 5.11
N ALA A 769 35.11 -1.56 6.07
CA ALA A 769 33.68 -1.76 5.81
C ALA A 769 33.01 -0.48 5.28
N ALA A 770 33.33 0.70 5.82
CA ALA A 770 32.83 1.99 5.32
C ALA A 770 33.27 2.28 3.86
N SER A 771 34.44 1.78 3.45
CA SER A 771 34.93 1.93 2.08
C SER A 771 34.15 1.10 1.06
N LEU A 772 33.52 0.02 1.51
CA LEU A 772 32.72 -0.90 0.70
C LEU A 772 31.21 -0.73 0.90
N ALA A 773 30.80 0.02 1.93
CA ALA A 773 29.41 0.22 2.32
C ALA A 773 28.50 0.57 1.13
N MET A 774 27.38 -0.15 1.04
CA MET A 774 26.33 0.01 0.02
C MET A 774 26.77 -0.16 -1.43
N SER A 775 27.98 -0.68 -1.71
CA SER A 775 28.46 -0.89 -3.09
C SER A 775 27.64 -1.94 -3.84
N ASP A 776 26.97 -2.83 -3.10
CA ASP A 776 26.01 -3.80 -3.62
C ASP A 776 24.83 -3.13 -4.33
N LEU A 777 24.45 -1.90 -4.00
CA LEU A 777 23.38 -1.18 -4.72
C LEU A 777 23.65 -0.98 -6.21
N ALA A 778 24.91 -1.02 -6.64
CA ALA A 778 25.29 -0.93 -8.05
C ALA A 778 25.43 -2.30 -8.73
N THR A 779 25.19 -3.40 -8.01
CA THR A 779 25.24 -4.74 -8.62
C THR A 779 23.93 -5.04 -9.34
N ALA A 780 24.01 -5.82 -10.41
CA ALA A 780 22.86 -6.20 -11.22
C ALA A 780 21.85 -7.00 -10.39
N VAL A 781 22.31 -7.89 -9.50
CA VAL A 781 21.43 -8.66 -8.60
C VAL A 781 20.63 -7.75 -7.69
N VAL A 782 21.24 -6.76 -7.03
CA VAL A 782 20.50 -5.88 -6.10
C VAL A 782 19.64 -4.88 -6.85
N THR A 783 20.03 -4.49 -8.06
CA THR A 783 19.19 -3.66 -8.94
C THR A 783 17.87 -4.37 -9.26
N GLU A 784 17.89 -5.66 -9.59
CA GLU A 784 16.67 -6.46 -9.81
C GLU A 784 15.97 -6.85 -8.49
N PHE A 785 16.74 -7.26 -7.49
CA PHE A 785 16.27 -7.79 -6.21
C PHE A 785 16.70 -6.89 -5.04
N THR A 786 16.13 -5.69 -4.98
CA THR A 786 16.49 -4.66 -3.97
C THR A 786 16.41 -5.13 -2.52
N ALA A 787 15.55 -6.12 -2.23
CA ALA A 787 15.42 -6.74 -0.92
C ALA A 787 16.67 -7.52 -0.46
N LEU A 788 17.59 -7.84 -1.38
CA LEU A 788 18.86 -8.52 -1.10
C LEU A 788 20.00 -7.55 -0.77
N SER A 789 19.74 -6.24 -0.72
CA SER A 789 20.77 -5.29 -0.31
C SER A 789 21.29 -5.61 1.10
N GLY A 790 22.60 -5.43 1.31
CA GLY A 790 23.33 -5.85 2.51
C GLY A 790 23.66 -7.36 2.51
N ILE A 791 22.70 -8.23 2.17
CA ILE A 791 22.94 -9.68 2.07
C ILE A 791 23.95 -9.97 0.96
N MET A 792 23.74 -9.38 -0.23
CA MET A 792 24.68 -9.53 -1.33
C MET A 792 26.01 -8.81 -1.07
N ALA A 793 26.01 -7.71 -0.31
CA ALA A 793 27.25 -7.06 0.11
C ALA A 793 28.13 -8.02 0.93
N ARG A 794 27.53 -8.70 1.93
CA ARG A 794 28.20 -9.75 2.72
C ARG A 794 28.70 -10.90 1.84
N HIS A 795 27.85 -11.41 0.96
CA HIS A 795 28.19 -12.51 0.05
C HIS A 795 29.38 -12.17 -0.86
N TYR A 796 29.34 -11.02 -1.54
CA TYR A 796 30.42 -10.61 -2.44
C TYR A 796 31.70 -10.26 -1.69
N ALA A 797 31.61 -9.68 -0.49
CA ALA A 797 32.78 -9.42 0.35
C ALA A 797 33.48 -10.73 0.76
N LEU A 798 32.72 -11.74 1.23
CA LEU A 798 33.29 -13.05 1.58
C LEU A 798 33.92 -13.73 0.37
N ARG A 799 33.25 -13.70 -0.78
CA ARG A 799 33.75 -14.27 -2.05
C ARG A 799 35.09 -13.66 -2.45
N ASP A 800 35.25 -12.36 -2.26
CA ASP A 800 36.45 -11.62 -2.64
C ASP A 800 37.56 -11.67 -1.57
N GLY A 801 37.34 -12.40 -0.47
CA GLY A 801 38.34 -12.67 0.56
C GLY A 801 38.41 -11.66 1.70
N TYR A 802 37.40 -10.79 1.87
CA TYR A 802 37.29 -9.92 3.04
C TYR A 802 36.95 -10.72 4.31
N SER A 803 37.31 -10.18 5.48
CA SER A 803 37.04 -10.85 6.76
C SER A 803 35.54 -10.93 7.07
N GLU A 804 35.16 -11.93 7.87
CA GLU A 804 33.76 -12.10 8.31
C GLU A 804 33.24 -10.85 9.06
N GLN A 805 34.09 -10.17 9.82
CA GLN A 805 33.73 -8.93 10.52
C GLN A 805 33.37 -7.79 9.55
N ILE A 806 34.10 -7.64 8.45
CA ILE A 806 33.80 -6.64 7.41
C ILE A 806 32.51 -7.03 6.70
N ALA A 807 32.39 -8.30 6.29
CA ALA A 807 31.23 -8.79 5.56
C ALA A 807 29.93 -8.66 6.38
N GLU A 808 29.97 -8.96 7.69
CA GLU A 808 28.83 -8.80 8.58
C GLU A 808 28.45 -7.32 8.76
N ALA A 809 29.44 -6.43 8.93
CA ALA A 809 29.19 -4.99 9.02
C ALA A 809 28.47 -4.43 7.78
N LEU A 810 28.78 -4.96 6.59
CA LEU A 810 28.14 -4.60 5.33
C LEU A 810 26.68 -5.06 5.21
N LEU A 811 26.32 -6.19 5.83
CA LEU A 811 24.92 -6.60 5.97
C LEU A 811 24.19 -5.68 6.96
N GLU A 812 24.82 -5.46 8.11
CA GLU A 812 24.23 -4.80 9.27
C GLU A 812 23.99 -3.30 9.09
N ILE A 813 24.68 -2.62 8.17
CA ILE A 813 24.42 -1.19 7.87
C ILE A 813 22.94 -0.91 7.55
N THR A 814 22.26 -1.87 6.91
CA THR A 814 20.85 -1.77 6.52
C THR A 814 19.89 -2.02 7.68
N LEU A 815 20.35 -2.60 8.79
CA LEU A 815 19.54 -2.99 9.94
C LEU A 815 19.36 -1.83 10.94
N PRO A 816 18.21 -1.73 11.61
CA PRO A 816 16.95 -2.44 11.34
C PRO A 816 16.26 -1.86 10.08
N ARG A 817 15.66 -2.73 9.25
CA ARG A 817 15.00 -2.34 7.98
C ARG A 817 13.56 -1.85 8.18
N PHE A 818 12.90 -2.29 9.25
CA PHE A 818 11.56 -1.89 9.67
C PHE A 818 11.45 -1.94 11.20
N SER A 819 10.37 -1.40 11.76
CA SER A 819 10.15 -1.41 13.22
C SER A 819 10.06 -2.84 13.76
N GLY A 820 10.88 -3.17 14.76
CA GLY A 820 10.94 -4.51 15.34
C GLY A 820 11.73 -5.54 14.52
N ASP A 821 12.46 -5.11 13.48
CA ASP A 821 13.45 -5.96 12.80
C ASP A 821 14.66 -6.23 13.73
N VAL A 822 15.51 -7.17 13.32
CA VAL A 822 16.78 -7.40 14.02
C VAL A 822 17.69 -6.17 13.93
N ILE A 823 18.42 -5.90 15.01
CA ILE A 823 19.41 -4.81 15.08
C ILE A 823 20.83 -5.34 14.75
N PRO A 824 21.77 -4.45 14.35
CA PRO A 824 23.18 -4.83 14.15
C PRO A 824 23.73 -5.58 15.38
N LYS A 825 24.39 -6.72 15.19
CA LYS A 825 25.02 -7.47 16.28
C LYS A 825 26.43 -6.97 16.55
N THR A 826 27.19 -6.68 15.49
CA THR A 826 28.59 -6.23 15.60
C THR A 826 28.69 -4.74 15.88
N ASP A 827 29.76 -4.33 16.58
CA ASP A 827 30.05 -2.92 16.80
C ASP A 827 30.31 -2.17 15.49
N ALA A 828 30.97 -2.82 14.53
CA ALA A 828 31.25 -2.22 13.22
C ALA A 828 29.97 -1.95 12.43
N GLY A 829 29.07 -2.94 12.34
CA GLY A 829 27.76 -2.77 11.70
C GLY A 829 26.91 -1.71 12.39
N MET A 830 26.93 -1.67 13.72
CA MET A 830 26.23 -0.64 14.50
C MET A 830 26.72 0.78 14.17
N VAL A 831 28.04 1.00 14.12
CA VAL A 831 28.61 2.30 13.77
C VAL A 831 28.20 2.72 12.36
N LEU A 832 28.27 1.82 11.37
CA LEU A 832 27.85 2.11 10.00
C LEU A 832 26.34 2.43 9.93
N ALA A 833 25.51 1.64 10.61
CA ALA A 833 24.06 1.83 10.63
C ALA A 833 23.65 3.17 11.27
N ILE A 834 24.34 3.60 12.34
CA ILE A 834 24.14 4.91 12.97
C ILE A 834 24.61 6.02 12.02
N ALA A 835 25.80 5.88 11.44
CA ALA A 835 26.38 6.89 10.55
C ALA A 835 25.50 7.13 9.31
N ASP A 836 24.98 6.08 8.67
CA ASP A 836 24.08 6.18 7.51
C ASP A 836 22.78 6.93 7.83
N ARG A 837 22.19 6.63 9.00
CA ARG A 837 20.95 7.25 9.47
C ARG A 837 21.15 8.71 9.83
N LEU A 838 22.24 9.04 10.52
CA LEU A 838 22.61 10.43 10.84
C LEU A 838 22.82 11.26 9.56
N ASP A 839 23.56 10.74 8.57
CA ASP A 839 23.75 11.41 7.28
C ASP A 839 22.41 11.68 6.58
N SER A 840 21.56 10.65 6.51
CA SER A 840 20.28 10.74 5.83
C SER A 840 19.35 11.75 6.51
N LEU A 841 19.26 11.72 7.85
CA LEU A 841 18.42 12.65 8.61
C LEU A 841 18.87 14.10 8.44
N VAL A 842 20.15 14.38 8.68
CA VAL A 842 20.68 15.75 8.63
C VAL A 842 20.70 16.29 7.20
N GLY A 843 21.17 15.49 6.24
CA GLY A 843 21.24 15.87 4.84
C GLY A 843 19.86 16.16 4.23
N LEU A 844 18.88 15.28 4.44
CA LEU A 844 17.54 15.45 3.86
C LEU A 844 16.75 16.60 4.51
N PHE A 845 16.94 16.86 5.80
CA PHE A 845 16.37 18.06 6.43
C PHE A 845 17.02 19.33 5.86
N ALA A 846 18.35 19.37 5.71
CA ALA A 846 19.04 20.50 5.09
C ALA A 846 18.64 20.73 3.63
N ALA A 847 18.26 19.66 2.92
CA ALA A 847 17.74 19.73 1.56
C ALA A 847 16.29 20.28 1.46
N GLY A 848 15.56 20.35 2.58
CA GLY A 848 14.15 20.74 2.65
C GLY A 848 13.16 19.57 2.48
N CYS A 849 13.61 18.33 2.66
CA CYS A 849 12.83 17.10 2.47
C CYS A 849 12.17 16.59 3.75
N GLN A 850 11.88 17.47 4.70
CA GLN A 850 11.24 17.13 5.96
C GLN A 850 9.84 16.50 5.75
N PRO A 851 9.47 15.44 6.50
CA PRO A 851 8.18 14.78 6.30
C PRO A 851 7.01 15.68 6.68
N SER A 852 5.92 15.60 5.91
CA SER A 852 4.63 16.22 6.26
C SER A 852 3.81 15.29 7.16
N SER A 853 2.56 15.62 7.49
CA SER A 853 1.68 14.71 8.24
C SER A 853 1.31 13.46 7.43
N THR A 854 1.04 13.60 6.13
CA THR A 854 0.53 12.52 5.26
C THR A 854 1.57 11.90 4.34
N ASN A 855 2.73 12.55 4.14
CA ASN A 855 3.75 12.09 3.18
C ASN A 855 5.15 12.09 3.79
N ASP A 856 5.86 10.98 3.62
CA ASP A 856 7.26 10.75 4.02
C ASP A 856 7.99 10.00 2.89
N PRO A 857 8.35 10.68 1.79
CA PRO A 857 8.85 10.03 0.57
C PRO A 857 10.22 9.36 0.75
N PHE A 858 11.01 9.78 1.74
CA PHE A 858 12.34 9.23 2.02
C PHE A 858 12.36 8.30 3.25
N GLY A 859 11.20 8.04 3.86
CA GLY A 859 11.08 7.17 5.03
C GLY A 859 11.84 7.67 6.26
N LEU A 860 11.97 8.99 6.44
CA LEU A 860 12.71 9.59 7.54
C LEU A 860 12.15 9.19 8.91
N ARG A 861 10.84 8.93 9.02
CA ARG A 861 10.23 8.40 10.26
C ARG A 861 10.79 7.01 10.61
N ARG A 862 10.87 6.13 9.62
CA ARG A 862 11.44 4.78 9.78
C ARG A 862 12.93 4.84 10.11
N ILE A 863 13.68 5.71 9.43
CA ILE A 863 15.11 5.95 9.68
C ILE A 863 15.34 6.42 11.12
N SER A 864 14.58 7.41 11.58
CA SER A 864 14.68 7.92 12.95
C SER A 864 14.29 6.90 14.01
N TYR A 865 13.25 6.10 13.77
CA TYR A 865 12.83 5.04 14.69
C TYR A 865 13.91 3.96 14.82
N GLY A 866 14.48 3.50 13.69
CA GLY A 866 15.58 2.55 13.68
C GLY A 866 16.84 3.08 14.38
N LEU A 867 17.13 4.38 14.26
CA LEU A 867 18.25 5.01 14.95
C LEU A 867 18.08 4.97 16.48
N VAL A 868 16.93 5.37 17.00
CA VAL A 868 16.68 5.34 18.45
C VAL A 868 16.62 3.91 18.97
N GLN A 869 16.08 2.97 18.18
CA GLN A 869 16.05 1.56 18.52
C GLN A 869 17.47 1.00 18.72
N ILE A 870 18.39 1.29 17.79
CA ILE A 870 19.80 0.87 17.91
C ILE A 870 20.43 1.45 19.19
N LEU A 871 20.30 2.76 19.41
CA LEU A 871 20.94 3.44 20.55
C LEU A 871 20.41 2.93 21.91
N VAL A 872 19.12 2.66 22.01
CA VAL A 872 18.47 2.18 23.24
C VAL A 872 18.76 0.71 23.49
N GLU A 873 18.60 -0.17 22.50
CA GLU A 873 18.76 -1.62 22.70
C GLU A 873 20.22 -2.04 22.86
N LYS A 874 21.17 -1.28 22.31
CA LYS A 874 22.62 -1.51 22.50
C LYS A 874 23.23 -0.85 23.74
N ASP A 875 22.41 -0.14 24.52
CA ASP A 875 22.84 0.61 25.70
C ASP A 875 24.01 1.57 25.40
N LYS A 876 24.01 2.18 24.21
CA LYS A 876 25.09 3.08 23.77
C LYS A 876 24.77 4.53 24.10
N ASN A 877 25.50 5.05 25.07
CA ASN A 877 25.39 6.44 25.50
C ASN A 877 26.11 7.35 24.49
N VAL A 878 25.36 8.26 23.85
CA VAL A 878 25.93 9.26 22.94
C VAL A 878 25.26 10.60 23.17
N ASN A 879 26.05 11.68 23.17
CA ASN A 879 25.51 13.03 23.10
C ASN A 879 24.92 13.24 21.70
N PHE A 880 23.60 13.17 21.61
CA PHE A 880 22.92 13.07 20.32
C PHE A 880 23.05 14.34 19.49
N LYS A 881 22.94 15.53 20.10
CA LYS A 881 23.19 16.80 19.41
C LYS A 881 24.60 16.87 18.82
N ARG A 882 25.62 16.41 19.54
CA ARG A 882 27.00 16.35 19.02
C ARG A 882 27.16 15.37 17.86
N ALA A 883 26.43 14.25 17.87
CA ALA A 883 26.39 13.32 16.74
C ALA A 883 25.72 13.94 15.50
N LEU A 884 24.64 14.72 15.69
CA LEU A 884 23.99 15.48 14.61
C LEU A 884 24.91 16.59 14.06
N GLU A 885 25.63 17.31 14.92
CA GLU A 885 26.62 18.31 14.52
C GLU A 885 27.77 17.68 13.71
N LEU A 886 28.22 16.48 14.10
CA LEU A 886 29.19 15.73 13.32
C LEU A 886 28.66 15.42 11.92
N ALA A 887 27.43 14.92 11.81
CA ALA A 887 26.79 14.66 10.51
C ALA A 887 26.56 15.93 9.69
N ALA A 888 26.24 17.04 10.33
CA ALA A 888 26.13 18.35 9.69
C ALA A 888 27.48 18.83 9.11
N SER A 889 28.59 18.54 9.81
CA SER A 889 29.93 18.99 9.40
C SER A 889 30.45 18.36 8.11
N VAL A 890 29.89 17.21 7.70
CA VAL A 890 30.31 16.50 6.49
C VAL A 890 29.37 16.72 5.30
N GLN A 891 28.24 17.41 5.48
CA GLN A 891 27.29 17.69 4.40
C GLN A 891 27.89 18.60 3.33
N PRO A 892 27.48 18.47 2.05
CA PRO A 892 28.00 19.31 0.96
C PRO A 892 27.47 20.74 1.02
N THR A 893 26.33 20.95 1.68
CA THR A 893 25.70 22.26 1.89
C THR A 893 25.84 22.69 3.35
N LYS A 894 25.93 24.00 3.58
CA LYS A 894 25.91 24.55 4.95
C LYS A 894 24.59 24.19 5.62
N VAL A 895 24.67 23.44 6.71
CA VAL A 895 23.53 23.11 7.58
C VAL A 895 23.35 24.23 8.59
N GLU A 896 22.14 24.79 8.68
CA GLU A 896 21.83 25.81 9.67
C GLU A 896 21.66 25.19 11.06
N ALA A 897 21.97 25.94 12.12
CA ALA A 897 21.81 25.46 13.50
C ALA A 897 20.37 25.04 13.81
N ASN A 898 19.39 25.75 13.24
CA ASN A 898 17.97 25.40 13.38
C ASN A 898 17.66 24.03 12.78
N THR A 899 18.29 23.64 11.67
CA THR A 899 18.10 22.32 11.05
C THR A 899 18.52 21.19 11.98
N VAL A 900 19.64 21.35 12.71
CA VAL A 900 20.09 20.36 13.70
C VAL A 900 19.07 20.23 14.83
N GLU A 901 18.52 21.36 15.29
CA GLU A 901 17.47 21.34 16.32
C GLU A 901 16.17 20.69 15.81
N ASP A 902 15.76 20.98 14.57
CA ASP A 902 14.58 20.37 13.95
C ASP A 902 14.72 18.84 13.84
N VAL A 903 15.91 18.36 13.43
CA VAL A 903 16.22 16.92 13.37
C VAL A 903 16.23 16.33 14.78
N TYR A 904 16.83 17.01 15.75
CA TYR A 904 16.83 16.60 17.16
C TYR A 904 15.39 16.38 17.67
N GLN A 905 14.52 17.40 17.53
CA GLN A 905 13.12 17.33 17.94
C GLN A 905 12.36 16.22 17.20
N PHE A 906 12.62 16.05 15.91
CA PHE A 906 11.99 15.00 15.11
C PHE A 906 12.35 13.59 15.60
N VAL A 907 13.61 13.35 15.94
CA VAL A 907 14.07 12.05 16.46
C VAL A 907 13.63 11.84 17.91
N THR A 908 13.64 12.87 18.75
CA THR A 908 13.13 12.80 20.14
C THR A 908 11.66 12.40 20.19
N ARG A 909 10.82 12.88 19.26
CA ARG A 909 9.42 12.42 19.14
C ARG A 909 9.28 10.93 18.82
N ARG A 910 10.28 10.33 18.16
CA ARG A 910 10.29 8.88 17.85
C ARG A 910 10.82 8.07 18.99
N LEU A 911 11.71 8.63 19.79
CA LEU A 911 12.05 8.08 21.09
C LEU A 911 10.83 8.10 22.03
N GLU A 912 10.04 9.19 22.05
CA GLU A 912 8.76 9.23 22.78
C GLU A 912 7.85 8.08 22.35
N GLN A 913 7.66 7.92 21.04
CA GLN A 913 6.86 6.83 20.48
C GLN A 913 7.39 5.45 20.89
N LEU A 914 8.69 5.17 20.75
CA LEU A 914 9.31 3.90 21.13
C LEU A 914 9.03 3.56 22.60
N LEU A 915 9.14 4.54 23.51
CA LEU A 915 8.94 4.33 24.95
C LEU A 915 7.46 4.08 25.29
N VAL A 916 6.54 4.79 24.64
CA VAL A 916 5.09 4.58 24.80
C VAL A 916 4.68 3.21 24.25
N ASP A 917 5.17 2.83 23.07
CA ASP A 917 4.90 1.52 22.45
C ASP A 917 5.42 0.37 23.35
N ASN A 918 6.49 0.60 24.13
CA ASN A 918 7.01 -0.32 25.13
C ASN A 918 6.32 -0.24 26.51
N GLY A 919 5.19 0.47 26.62
CA GLY A 919 4.32 0.47 27.79
C GLY A 919 4.65 1.48 28.89
N VAL A 920 5.47 2.51 28.60
CA VAL A 920 5.73 3.62 29.53
C VAL A 920 4.63 4.68 29.42
N SER A 921 4.18 5.23 30.55
CA SER A 921 3.15 6.28 30.56
C SER A 921 3.64 7.57 29.87
N PRO A 922 2.79 8.26 29.07
CA PRO A 922 3.17 9.47 28.34
C PRO A 922 3.73 10.59 29.24
N GLU A 923 3.23 10.71 30.47
CA GLU A 923 3.68 11.69 31.47
C GLU A 923 5.12 11.43 31.90
N VAL A 924 5.47 10.17 32.20
CA VAL A 924 6.84 9.74 32.55
C VAL A 924 7.77 9.98 31.38
N VAL A 925 7.35 9.62 30.16
CA VAL A 925 8.17 9.82 28.96
C VAL A 925 8.49 11.30 28.76
N ARG A 926 7.51 12.20 28.82
CA ARG A 926 7.73 13.64 28.66
C ARG A 926 8.61 14.23 29.75
N SER A 927 8.41 13.81 31.00
CA SER A 927 9.23 14.21 32.15
C SER A 927 10.70 13.90 31.92
N VAL A 928 11.01 12.69 31.45
CA VAL A 928 12.39 12.26 31.20
C VAL A 928 12.96 12.93 29.94
N LEU A 929 12.20 12.99 28.84
CA LEU A 929 12.71 13.52 27.57
C LEU A 929 12.98 15.02 27.61
N ALA A 930 12.30 15.78 28.47
CA ALA A 930 12.57 17.21 28.69
C ALA A 930 14.03 17.46 29.13
N GLU A 931 14.57 16.60 29.99
CA GLU A 931 15.92 16.75 30.56
C GLU A 931 16.97 15.85 29.89
N ARG A 932 16.59 14.62 29.55
CA ARG A 932 17.50 13.57 29.07
C ARG A 932 17.35 13.23 27.59
N GLY A 933 16.50 13.93 26.83
CA GLY A 933 16.27 13.65 25.41
C GLY A 933 17.54 13.70 24.53
N ASN A 934 18.59 14.41 24.98
CA ASN A 934 19.89 14.45 24.31
C ASN A 934 20.74 13.18 24.48
N ASN A 935 20.29 12.25 25.31
CA ASN A 935 20.91 10.97 25.57
C ASN A 935 19.84 9.86 25.49
N PRO A 936 19.53 9.37 24.27
CA PRO A 936 18.42 8.44 24.06
C PRO A 936 18.46 7.19 24.95
N CYS A 937 19.66 6.62 25.12
CA CYS A 937 19.89 5.45 25.95
C CYS A 937 19.59 5.74 27.43
N LEU A 938 20.21 6.78 27.99
CA LEU A 938 19.98 7.17 29.39
C LEU A 938 18.51 7.55 29.63
N ALA A 939 17.89 8.27 28.70
CA ALA A 939 16.46 8.60 28.76
C ALA A 939 15.59 7.34 28.80
N ALA A 940 15.82 6.37 27.91
CA ALA A 940 15.05 5.13 27.91
C ALA A 940 15.22 4.34 29.21
N ARG A 941 16.46 4.18 29.68
CA ARG A 941 16.75 3.52 30.96
C ARG A 941 16.05 4.21 32.13
N THR A 942 16.12 5.54 32.18
CA THR A 942 15.44 6.37 33.18
C THR A 942 13.93 6.16 33.12
N ALA A 943 13.33 6.22 31.93
CA ALA A 943 11.88 6.08 31.75
C ALA A 943 11.36 4.70 32.19
N TYR A 944 12.02 3.60 31.80
CA TYR A 944 11.62 2.24 32.21
C TYR A 944 11.70 2.02 33.72
N LYS A 945 12.74 2.57 34.36
CA LYS A 945 12.94 2.46 35.80
C LYS A 945 11.98 3.38 36.57
N MET A 946 11.79 4.61 36.09
CA MET A 946 10.86 5.57 36.66
C MET A 946 9.40 5.08 36.59
N GLU A 947 8.99 4.42 35.52
CA GLU A 947 7.66 3.81 35.39
C GLU A 947 7.41 2.69 36.43
N LYS A 948 8.47 2.00 36.85
CA LYS A 948 8.37 1.03 37.96
C LYS A 948 8.29 1.75 39.31
N LEU A 949 9.10 2.79 39.50
CA LEU A 949 9.14 3.58 40.72
C LEU A 949 7.84 4.38 40.95
N SER A 950 7.20 4.89 39.89
CA SER A 950 5.96 5.67 39.96
C SER A 950 4.78 4.87 40.53
N LYS A 951 4.84 3.54 40.45
CA LYS A 951 3.86 2.61 41.01
C LYS A 951 4.11 2.24 42.49
N GLY A 952 5.26 2.65 43.04
CA GLY A 952 5.59 2.45 44.46
C GLY A 952 5.12 3.60 45.37
N GLU A 953 5.38 3.49 46.67
CA GLU A 953 4.96 4.50 47.66
C GLU A 953 5.97 5.66 47.83
N ILE A 954 7.24 5.44 47.49
CA ILE A 954 8.34 6.38 47.77
C ILE A 954 8.36 7.51 46.74
N PHE A 955 8.29 7.18 45.45
CA PHE A 955 8.43 8.17 44.37
C PHE A 955 7.33 9.24 44.38
N PRO A 956 6.03 8.93 44.60
CA PRO A 956 4.99 9.97 44.72
C PRO A 956 5.24 10.97 45.85
N LYS A 957 5.80 10.54 46.99
CA LYS A 957 6.15 11.45 48.10
C LYS A 957 7.26 12.42 47.71
N ILE A 958 8.22 11.95 46.92
CA ILE A 958 9.28 12.82 46.38
C ILE A 958 8.66 13.83 45.42
N VAL A 959 7.82 13.39 44.47
CA VAL A 959 7.12 14.31 43.54
C VAL A 959 6.35 15.38 44.33
N GLU A 960 5.62 15.01 45.38
CA GLU A 960 4.90 15.94 46.24
C GLU A 960 5.84 16.93 46.96
N ALA A 961 6.95 16.44 47.53
CA ALA A 961 7.94 17.27 48.23
C ALA A 961 8.54 18.35 47.33
N TYR A 962 8.81 18.04 46.06
CA TYR A 962 9.33 19.01 45.08
C TYR A 962 8.26 19.93 44.47
N SER A 963 6.97 19.55 44.52
CA SER A 963 5.89 20.33 43.90
C SER A 963 5.73 21.73 44.50
N ARG A 964 5.82 21.84 45.84
CA ARG A 964 5.56 23.08 46.57
C ARG A 964 6.70 24.11 46.41
N PRO A 965 7.99 23.75 46.53
CA PRO A 965 9.10 24.63 46.17
C PRO A 965 8.98 25.17 44.75
N THR A 966 8.77 24.30 43.77
CA THR A 966 8.69 24.67 42.34
C THR A 966 7.53 25.62 42.05
N ARG A 967 6.32 25.35 42.59
CA ARG A 967 5.16 26.26 42.45
C ARG A 967 5.39 27.63 43.08
N ILE A 968 6.11 27.70 44.20
CA ILE A 968 6.37 28.96 44.91
C ILE A 968 7.35 29.84 44.15
N VAL A 969 8.36 29.27 43.49
CA VAL A 969 9.38 30.04 42.75
C VAL A 969 8.97 30.34 41.30
N ARG A 970 8.03 29.56 40.73
CA ARG A 970 7.54 29.75 39.36
C ARG A 970 7.00 31.17 39.13
N GLY A 971 7.55 31.86 38.12
CA GLY A 971 7.12 33.22 37.74
C GLY A 971 7.57 34.33 38.69
N LYS A 972 8.43 34.04 39.68
CA LYS A 972 9.06 35.05 40.54
C LYS A 972 10.46 35.36 40.03
N ASP A 973 10.79 36.64 40.01
CA ASP A 973 12.12 37.12 39.63
C ASP A 973 13.10 36.92 40.80
N VAL A 974 13.53 35.66 40.98
CA VAL A 974 14.65 35.31 41.86
C VAL A 974 15.90 35.60 41.02
N GLY A 975 16.44 36.82 41.15
CA GLY A 975 17.52 37.31 40.29
C GLY A 975 18.63 36.28 40.05
N VAL A 976 19.11 36.19 38.81
CA VAL A 976 20.17 35.26 38.41
C VAL A 976 21.40 35.49 39.29
N GLY A 977 21.78 34.49 40.10
CA GLY A 977 22.96 34.53 40.97
C GLY A 977 22.74 34.99 42.41
N VAL A 978 21.49 35.04 42.92
CA VAL A 978 21.26 35.24 44.37
C VAL A 978 21.65 33.97 45.13
N GLU A 979 22.78 34.01 45.84
CA GLU A 979 23.23 32.94 46.72
C GLU A 979 22.49 32.97 48.07
N VAL A 980 22.36 31.80 48.68
CA VAL A 980 21.75 31.66 50.01
C VAL A 980 22.74 32.14 51.07
N ASP A 981 22.33 33.13 51.88
CA ASP A 981 23.10 33.68 52.99
C ASP A 981 22.65 33.03 54.30
N GLU A 982 23.53 32.24 54.93
CA GLU A 982 23.24 31.56 56.18
C GLU A 982 22.95 32.52 57.35
N ASN A 983 23.46 33.76 57.27
CA ASN A 983 23.23 34.78 58.29
C ASN A 983 21.81 35.38 58.22
N ALA A 984 21.08 35.13 57.13
CA ALA A 984 19.70 35.57 56.94
C ALA A 984 18.66 34.52 57.36
N PHE A 985 19.08 33.38 57.95
CA PHE A 985 18.15 32.39 58.51
C PHE A 985 17.65 32.78 59.91
N GLU A 986 16.34 32.78 60.10
CA GLU A 986 15.70 33.13 61.38
C GLU A 986 15.35 31.89 62.21
N THR A 987 15.05 30.76 61.54
CA THR A 987 14.55 29.54 62.16
C THR A 987 15.58 28.41 62.12
N SER A 988 15.41 27.40 62.99
CA SER A 988 16.22 26.17 62.95
C SER A 988 15.88 25.30 61.73
N GLN A 989 14.64 25.37 61.23
CA GLN A 989 14.15 24.62 60.08
C GLN A 989 14.80 25.10 58.78
N GLU A 990 15.02 26.41 58.61
CA GLU A 990 15.80 26.97 57.49
C GLU A 990 17.22 26.40 57.43
N ARG A 991 17.91 26.36 58.58
CA ARG A 991 19.28 25.82 58.69
C ARG A 991 19.31 24.32 58.42
N ALA A 992 18.33 23.58 58.94
CA ALA A 992 18.22 22.14 58.74
C ALA A 992 18.02 21.81 57.25
N LEU A 993 17.07 22.48 56.57
CA LEU A 993 16.81 22.29 55.16
C LEU A 993 18.03 22.63 54.29
N TRP A 994 18.73 23.74 54.60
CA TRP A 994 19.95 24.12 53.88
C TRP A 994 21.10 23.14 54.10
N SER A 995 21.28 22.63 55.32
CA SER A 995 22.30 21.62 55.62
C SER A 995 22.05 20.32 54.85
N THR A 996 20.79 19.85 54.81
CA THR A 996 20.42 18.67 54.01
C THR A 996 20.61 18.91 52.52
N TYR A 997 20.17 20.05 51.99
CA TYR A 997 20.41 20.40 50.58
C TYR A 997 21.91 20.36 50.24
N THR A 998 22.75 20.96 51.07
CA THR A 998 24.19 21.07 50.82
C THR A 998 24.89 19.70 50.88
N SER A 999 24.40 18.75 51.68
CA SER A 999 24.96 17.40 51.76
C SER A 999 24.60 16.52 50.56
N ILE A 1000 23.52 16.84 49.83
CA ILE A 1000 23.05 16.01 48.71
C ILE A 1000 23.26 16.62 47.32
N LYS A 1001 23.41 17.95 47.20
CA LYS A 1001 23.44 18.64 45.89
C LYS A 1001 24.51 18.09 44.93
N ASP A 1002 25.67 17.71 45.45
CA ASP A 1002 26.79 17.22 44.63
C ASP A 1002 26.64 15.73 44.26
N ARG A 1003 25.72 15.02 44.93
CA ARG A 1003 25.36 13.63 44.59
C ARG A 1003 24.37 13.58 43.43
N ILE A 1004 23.53 14.59 43.26
CA ILE A 1004 22.57 14.69 42.15
C ILE A 1004 23.24 15.36 40.95
N HIS A 1005 23.62 14.56 39.95
CA HIS A 1005 24.24 15.03 38.72
C HIS A 1005 23.50 14.50 37.48
N THR A 1006 23.76 15.07 36.30
CA THR A 1006 23.05 14.74 35.05
C THR A 1006 23.09 13.25 34.68
N GLY A 1007 24.18 12.55 35.01
CA GLY A 1007 24.34 11.11 34.80
C GLY A 1007 23.79 10.17 35.89
N ILE A 1008 23.14 10.67 36.96
CA ILE A 1008 22.68 9.83 38.09
C ILE A 1008 21.61 8.83 37.64
N GLU A 1009 21.61 7.61 38.19
CA GLU A 1009 20.51 6.67 37.96
C GLU A 1009 19.25 7.12 38.73
N ILE A 1010 18.07 6.83 38.19
CA ILE A 1010 16.81 7.32 38.79
C ILE A 1010 16.53 6.72 40.17
N GLU A 1011 16.98 5.49 40.42
CA GLU A 1011 16.89 4.88 41.75
C GLU A 1011 17.75 5.64 42.77
N GLU A 1012 18.99 5.97 42.41
CA GLU A 1012 19.88 6.73 43.29
C GLU A 1012 19.36 8.16 43.49
N PHE A 1013 18.83 8.81 42.45
CA PHE A 1013 18.14 10.09 42.57
C PHE A 1013 16.98 10.01 43.58
N THR A 1014 16.19 8.94 43.52
CA THR A 1014 15.06 8.69 44.42
C THR A 1014 15.54 8.52 45.87
N GLU A 1015 16.58 7.71 46.09
CA GLU A 1015 17.18 7.48 47.42
C GLU A 1015 17.77 8.76 48.03
N VAL A 1016 18.51 9.53 47.23
CA VAL A 1016 19.12 10.80 47.67
C VAL A 1016 18.03 11.83 47.98
N SER A 1017 17.04 11.97 47.10
CA SER A 1017 15.94 12.92 47.23
C SER A 1017 15.03 12.63 48.42
N MET A 1018 14.94 11.37 48.86
CA MET A 1018 14.15 10.99 50.03
C MET A 1018 14.59 11.71 51.31
N GLN A 1019 15.88 12.08 51.42
CA GLN A 1019 16.42 12.81 52.56
C GLN A 1019 15.86 14.25 52.68
N LEU A 1020 15.29 14.81 51.62
CA LEU A 1020 14.69 16.15 51.65
C LEU A 1020 13.24 16.17 52.11
N VAL A 1021 12.53 15.04 52.11
CA VAL A 1021 11.07 15.00 52.33
C VAL A 1021 10.71 15.55 53.71
N GLU A 1022 11.30 15.02 54.78
CA GLU A 1022 11.04 15.46 56.15
C GLU A 1022 11.50 16.91 56.41
N PRO A 1023 12.73 17.34 56.04
CA PRO A 1023 13.14 18.74 56.16
C PRO A 1023 12.26 19.74 55.40
N LEU A 1024 11.72 19.37 54.24
CA LEU A 1024 10.80 20.21 53.46
C LEU A 1024 9.44 20.32 54.14
N GLU A 1025 8.89 19.22 54.65
CA GLU A 1025 7.65 19.23 55.43
C GLU A 1025 7.78 20.12 56.67
N ASP A 1026 8.86 19.95 57.44
CA ASP A 1026 9.16 20.77 58.61
C ASP A 1026 9.33 22.25 58.28
N PHE A 1027 10.02 22.56 57.19
CA PHE A 1027 10.16 23.93 56.69
C PHE A 1027 8.79 24.53 56.37
N PHE A 1028 7.94 23.82 55.61
CA PHE A 1028 6.65 24.38 55.20
C PHE A 1028 5.60 24.43 56.30
N ASN A 1029 5.72 23.60 57.34
CA ASN A 1029 4.85 23.63 58.52
C ASN A 1029 5.20 24.80 59.46
N ASN A 1030 6.47 25.23 59.49
CA ASN A 1030 6.97 26.18 60.49
C ASN A 1030 7.49 27.51 59.91
N VAL A 1031 7.73 27.60 58.60
CA VAL A 1031 8.35 28.78 57.95
C VAL A 1031 7.42 29.38 56.90
N PHE A 1032 7.08 30.65 57.09
CA PHE A 1032 6.33 31.42 56.10
C PHE A 1032 7.29 32.03 55.06
N VAL A 1033 7.14 31.69 53.78
CA VAL A 1033 8.08 32.10 52.73
C VAL A 1033 7.92 33.58 52.34
N MET A 1034 6.69 34.08 52.31
CA MET A 1034 6.35 35.41 51.80
C MET A 1034 6.36 36.48 52.91
N VAL A 1035 7.46 36.60 53.66
CA VAL A 1035 7.61 37.60 54.73
C VAL A 1035 7.80 39.03 54.20
N GLU A 1036 7.48 40.03 55.03
CA GLU A 1036 7.61 41.45 54.68
C GLU A 1036 9.08 41.87 54.54
N GLU A 1037 9.99 41.30 55.33
CA GLU A 1037 11.41 41.61 55.25
C GLU A 1037 12.02 41.10 53.95
N GLU A 1038 12.45 42.03 53.10
CA GLU A 1038 12.90 41.73 51.74
C GLU A 1038 14.12 40.81 51.71
N ARG A 1039 15.07 40.99 52.64
CA ARG A 1039 16.29 40.17 52.74
C ARG A 1039 15.97 38.71 53.03
N VAL A 1040 15.15 38.46 54.04
CA VAL A 1040 14.74 37.10 54.47
C VAL A 1040 13.90 36.44 53.38
N ARG A 1041 12.95 37.17 52.78
CA ARG A 1041 12.12 36.67 51.68
C ARG A 1041 12.97 36.24 50.46
N LYS A 1042 13.93 37.06 50.05
CA LYS A 1042 14.84 36.73 48.93
C LYS A 1042 15.69 35.50 49.25
N ASN A 1043 16.19 35.38 50.48
CA ASN A 1043 16.98 34.22 50.91
C ASN A 1043 16.16 32.92 50.89
N ARG A 1044 14.93 32.94 51.41
CA ARG A 1044 14.00 31.79 51.38
C ARG A 1044 13.62 31.40 49.95
N LEU A 1045 13.41 32.37 49.06
CA LEU A 1045 13.15 32.10 47.64
C LEU A 1045 14.37 31.51 46.92
N ALA A 1046 15.58 31.96 47.23
CA ALA A 1046 16.82 31.38 46.70
C ALA A 1046 17.02 29.93 47.16
N LEU A 1047 16.77 29.64 48.44
CA LEU A 1047 16.80 28.27 48.99
C LEU A 1047 15.82 27.34 48.25
N LEU A 1048 14.56 27.76 48.11
CA LEU A 1048 13.56 26.97 47.40
C LEU A 1048 13.86 26.83 45.90
N ASN A 1049 14.46 27.85 45.28
CA ASN A 1049 14.87 27.79 43.88
C ASN A 1049 16.01 26.78 43.67
N ASN A 1050 16.98 26.72 44.59
CA ASN A 1050 18.04 25.72 44.55
C ASN A 1050 17.50 24.29 44.65
N ILE A 1051 16.52 24.06 45.54
CA ILE A 1051 15.86 22.75 45.67
C ILE A 1051 15.02 22.42 44.43
N ALA A 1052 14.23 23.38 43.93
CA ALA A 1052 13.40 23.20 42.73
C ALA A 1052 14.21 22.82 41.48
N ASN A 1053 15.48 23.24 41.41
CA ASN A 1053 16.39 22.95 40.30
C ASN A 1053 17.24 21.68 40.47
N LEU A 1054 17.15 20.96 41.60
CA LEU A 1054 17.88 19.68 41.77
C LEU A 1054 17.52 18.60 40.73
N PRO A 1055 16.25 18.45 40.30
CA PRO A 1055 15.89 17.44 39.29
C PRO A 1055 16.36 17.78 37.86
N THR A 1056 16.80 19.01 37.61
CA THR A 1056 17.26 19.47 36.29
C THR A 1056 18.41 18.59 35.78
N GLY A 1057 18.34 18.17 34.52
CA GLY A 1057 19.25 17.21 33.91
C GLY A 1057 18.94 15.73 34.21
N VAL A 1058 17.95 15.47 35.08
CA VAL A 1058 17.47 14.13 35.42
C VAL A 1058 16.04 13.92 34.91
N ILE A 1059 15.08 14.70 35.44
CA ILE A 1059 13.66 14.63 35.11
C ILE A 1059 12.99 15.99 35.35
N ASP A 1060 12.05 16.37 34.47
CA ASP A 1060 11.14 17.49 34.72
C ASP A 1060 9.87 16.97 35.39
N LEU A 1061 9.79 17.14 36.71
CA LEU A 1061 8.66 16.67 37.51
C LEU A 1061 7.33 17.37 37.18
N SER A 1062 7.34 18.51 36.48
CA SER A 1062 6.12 19.27 36.17
C SER A 1062 5.17 18.59 35.19
N PHE A 1063 5.64 17.54 34.49
CA PHE A 1063 4.83 16.72 33.60
C PHE A 1063 4.07 15.60 34.34
N LEU A 1064 4.33 15.36 35.63
CA LEU A 1064 3.76 14.26 36.39
C LEU A 1064 2.46 14.64 37.13
N PRO A 1065 1.55 13.69 37.38
CA PRO A 1065 0.39 13.91 38.23
C PRO A 1065 0.80 14.34 39.64
N GLY A 1066 0.22 15.44 40.14
CA GLY A 1066 0.54 16.02 41.46
C GLY A 1066 1.27 17.37 41.40
N PHE A 1067 1.82 17.74 40.23
CA PHE A 1067 2.41 19.05 39.96
C PHE A 1067 1.44 20.15 39.53
#